data_AF-A0A4Z1EJ85-F1
#
_entry.id   AF-A0A4Z1EJ85-F1
#
_cell.length_a   1.000
_cell.length_b   1.000
_cell.length_c   1.000
_cell.angle_alpha   90.00
_cell.angle_beta   90.00
_cell.angle_gamma   90.00
#
_symmetry.space_group_name_H-M   'P 1'
#
loop_
_entity.id
_entity.type
_entity.pdbx_description
1 polymer ?
#
loop_
_entity_poly.entity_id
_entity_poly.type
_entity_poly.pdbx_seq_one_letter_code
_entity_poly.pdbx_strand_id
1 'polypeptide(L)'
;MAFLATPEIPETIKDSAYSNTPKGQEDNVEASYRPYVESGLKGIIASPYVAGAAVLSTVGGLLFGYDQGVVSVVLVMESFVLDFPRIGPHSSGFWKGILTAMIELGAFFGALNQGWIADKYSRRYSMLIAVVIFLLGSILQTTAVNFNMLVIARLVGGIGIEELSIVVGIVVAFWISFGTRYIGGEWGWRLPFFIQIVPALFLGAGVYFLPFSPRWLSSKGRDNEALRVLSKLRELPDSDSRIQEEARHIRNEVSHIREIHLQKHENLINSPMKFEIALWKDCFASGSIKRTHIGILIMFFQQFVGINALIYYSPTLFARMGLGSEMQLIMSGVLNICQLVGVGSSLFTMDRYGRRPLLIIGSFFMTISHVMIAVMVCLFSYDWHTHQAAAWVSVAFLLFYMVVFGASWGPVPWAMPSEIFRSDLRAKGVALSTCSNWLSNFIIGLITPPLVVYTNWGAYVFFGGFCALSGIWTWLSVPETKGLLEARLEQADLLKKVVDAIKDLVQDCNFDCNDSGIALQAMDNSHVALVSMMLKAEGFSPYRCDRNVALGVNLTSLTKVLRAAQNEDILTIKAEDAPDVLNLVFESSESDRLSEYDLKLMDIDQEHLGIPDTEYAAVINMPSSEFKRICVDLMALSESVSIEASKDGVKFSCAGDIGNGAVTLRSHSNVDKPDLNVDIELTEPVSLTFSLKYLVNFCKAAGLSKSVKLCLSNEVPLLVEYQLAGSSYLRFYLAPKIGDDE
;
A
#
# COMPACT_ATOMS: atom_id res chain seq x y z
N MET A 1 37.65 -55.06 -15.35
CA MET A 1 36.94 -54.09 -16.21
C MET A 1 35.54 -54.61 -16.46
N ALA A 2 34.57 -54.18 -15.65
CA ALA A 2 33.13 -54.22 -15.92
C ALA A 2 32.41 -53.45 -14.78
N PHE A 3 31.25 -52.88 -15.10
CA PHE A 3 30.25 -52.18 -14.26
C PHE A 3 30.29 -50.64 -14.20
N LEU A 4 29.55 -50.02 -15.14
CA LEU A 4 28.73 -48.82 -14.95
C LEU A 4 27.51 -48.92 -15.89
N ALA A 5 26.34 -49.23 -15.32
CA ALA A 5 25.04 -49.06 -15.96
C ALA A 5 23.99 -48.88 -14.85
N THR A 6 23.44 -47.68 -14.74
CA THR A 6 22.26 -47.34 -13.92
C THR A 6 20.99 -47.81 -14.65
N PRO A 7 19.95 -48.33 -13.96
CA PRO A 7 18.70 -48.70 -14.62
C PRO A 7 17.83 -47.45 -14.90
N GLU A 8 17.26 -47.38 -16.10
CA GLU A 8 16.20 -46.42 -16.47
C GLU A 8 14.85 -46.84 -15.87
N ILE A 9 14.07 -45.86 -15.40
CA ILE A 9 12.71 -46.04 -14.89
C ILE A 9 11.73 -46.16 -16.09
N PRO A 10 10.80 -47.14 -16.12
CA PRO A 10 9.86 -47.32 -17.23
C PRO A 10 8.85 -46.17 -17.40
N GLU A 11 8.60 -45.75 -18.64
CA GLU A 11 7.67 -44.66 -19.03
C GLU A 11 6.20 -44.87 -18.63
N THR A 12 5.79 -46.08 -18.23
CA THR A 12 4.41 -46.40 -17.86
C THR A 12 3.94 -45.79 -16.52
N ILE A 13 4.86 -45.34 -15.65
CA ILE A 13 4.53 -44.70 -14.37
C ILE A 13 4.31 -43.18 -14.53
N LYS A 14 4.79 -42.58 -15.63
CA LYS A 14 4.56 -41.15 -15.91
C LYS A 14 3.15 -40.85 -16.39
N ASP A 15 2.44 -41.78 -17.04
CA ASP A 15 1.16 -41.48 -17.70
C ASP A 15 -0.10 -41.82 -16.88
N SER A 16 -0.01 -42.61 -15.80
CA SER A 16 -1.19 -42.92 -14.96
C SER A 16 -1.51 -41.82 -13.92
N ALA A 17 -0.52 -40.99 -13.56
CA ALA A 17 -0.68 -39.89 -12.61
C ALA A 17 -1.39 -38.65 -13.19
N TYR A 18 -1.58 -38.58 -14.51
CA TYR A 18 -2.08 -37.37 -15.20
C TYR A 18 -3.49 -37.46 -15.78
N SER A 19 -4.25 -38.54 -15.59
CA SER A 19 -5.49 -38.72 -16.37
C SER A 19 -6.83 -38.75 -15.63
N ASN A 20 -6.91 -38.55 -14.31
CA ASN A 20 -8.22 -38.57 -13.64
C ASN A 20 -8.39 -37.58 -12.46
N THR A 21 -7.96 -36.33 -12.61
CA THR A 21 -8.53 -35.25 -11.78
C THR A 21 -9.88 -34.82 -12.36
N PRO A 22 -10.96 -34.82 -11.56
CA PRO A 22 -12.17 -34.07 -11.91
C PRO A 22 -11.77 -32.60 -12.07
N LYS A 23 -11.98 -32.03 -13.27
CA LYS A 23 -11.62 -30.66 -13.68
C LYS A 23 -12.31 -29.52 -12.88
N GLY A 24 -12.36 -29.59 -11.56
CA GLY A 24 -13.05 -28.59 -10.73
C GLY A 24 -12.51 -28.38 -9.32
N GLN A 25 -11.42 -29.06 -8.92
CA GLN A 25 -10.91 -28.99 -7.54
C GLN A 25 -9.47 -28.46 -7.41
N GLU A 26 -8.64 -28.53 -8.46
CA GLU A 26 -7.30 -27.92 -8.50
C GLU A 26 -7.35 -26.38 -8.42
N ASP A 27 -8.45 -25.76 -8.85
CA ASP A 27 -8.58 -24.29 -8.90
C ASP A 27 -8.73 -23.62 -7.52
N ASN A 28 -9.04 -24.34 -6.43
CA ASN A 28 -9.43 -23.71 -5.16
C ASN A 28 -8.27 -23.37 -4.21
N VAL A 29 -7.12 -24.05 -4.29
CA VAL A 29 -5.96 -23.82 -3.40
C VAL A 29 -4.93 -22.88 -4.04
N GLU A 30 -4.71 -22.97 -5.36
CA GLU A 30 -3.95 -21.95 -6.10
C GLU A 30 -4.67 -20.59 -6.14
N ALA A 31 -6.00 -20.57 -6.07
CA ALA A 31 -6.77 -19.34 -6.08
C ALA A 31 -6.41 -18.43 -4.91
N SER A 32 -6.29 -18.95 -3.68
CA SER A 32 -6.12 -18.15 -2.46
C SER A 32 -4.88 -17.26 -2.45
N TYR A 33 -3.85 -17.63 -3.22
CA TYR A 33 -2.57 -16.93 -3.31
C TYR A 33 -2.40 -16.06 -4.57
N ARG A 34 -3.32 -16.12 -5.54
CA ARG A 34 -3.21 -15.30 -6.75
C ARG A 34 -3.83 -13.93 -6.52
N PRO A 35 -3.11 -12.82 -6.78
CA PRO A 35 -3.76 -11.52 -6.89
C PRO A 35 -4.91 -11.65 -7.91
N TYR A 36 -6.08 -11.11 -7.57
CA TYR A 36 -7.29 -11.23 -8.40
C TYR A 36 -7.07 -10.85 -9.86
N VAL A 37 -6.07 -10.02 -10.13
CA VAL A 37 -5.66 -9.58 -11.45
C VAL A 37 -4.14 -9.37 -11.50
N GLU A 38 -3.51 -9.62 -12.66
CA GLU A 38 -2.09 -9.27 -12.92
C GLU A 38 -1.82 -7.78 -12.65
N SER A 39 -0.65 -7.46 -12.11
CA SER A 39 -0.26 -6.08 -11.80
C SER A 39 -0.01 -5.24 -13.06
N GLY A 40 -0.17 -3.92 -12.93
CA GLY A 40 0.08 -2.96 -14.02
C GLY A 40 -1.11 -2.72 -14.96
N LEU A 41 -0.82 -2.24 -16.17
CA LEU A 41 -1.84 -1.82 -17.16
C LEU A 41 -2.76 -2.97 -17.60
N LYS A 42 -2.25 -4.20 -17.64
CA LYS A 42 -3.06 -5.38 -17.96
C LYS A 42 -4.18 -5.61 -16.93
N GLY A 43 -3.90 -5.36 -15.65
CA GLY A 43 -4.91 -5.53 -14.61
C GLY A 43 -6.02 -4.48 -14.63
N ILE A 44 -5.71 -3.26 -15.07
CA ILE A 44 -6.71 -2.21 -15.28
C ILE A 44 -7.70 -2.63 -16.38
N ILE A 45 -7.22 -3.28 -17.44
CA ILE A 45 -8.05 -3.73 -18.57
C ILE A 45 -8.90 -4.94 -18.18
N ALA A 46 -8.37 -5.83 -17.34
CA ALA A 46 -9.04 -7.07 -16.95
C ALA A 46 -10.21 -6.88 -15.95
N SER A 47 -10.30 -5.75 -15.24
CA SER A 47 -11.48 -5.42 -14.41
C SER A 47 -12.11 -4.09 -14.85
N PRO A 48 -12.96 -4.10 -15.89
CA PRO A 48 -13.55 -2.88 -16.44
C PRO A 48 -14.48 -2.18 -15.44
N TYR A 49 -15.11 -2.93 -14.52
CA TYR A 49 -15.96 -2.35 -13.48
C TYR A 49 -15.15 -1.54 -12.47
N VAL A 50 -14.05 -2.09 -11.95
CA VAL A 50 -13.18 -1.41 -10.99
C VAL A 50 -12.46 -0.23 -11.64
N ALA A 51 -11.97 -0.41 -12.87
CA ALA A 51 -11.37 0.67 -13.65
C ALA A 51 -12.37 1.80 -13.93
N GLY A 52 -13.60 1.47 -14.33
CA GLY A 52 -14.67 2.45 -14.55
C GLY A 52 -15.07 3.20 -13.27
N ALA A 53 -15.17 2.51 -12.14
CA ALA A 53 -15.43 3.12 -10.84
C ALA A 53 -14.28 4.05 -10.40
N ALA A 54 -13.03 3.67 -10.66
CA ALA A 54 -11.86 4.50 -10.40
C ALA A 54 -11.86 5.76 -11.28
N VAL A 55 -12.03 5.62 -12.60
CA VAL A 55 -12.10 6.74 -13.55
C VAL A 55 -13.22 7.71 -13.17
N LEU A 56 -14.41 7.20 -12.86
CA LEU A 56 -15.53 8.02 -12.44
C LEU A 56 -15.25 8.76 -11.14
N SER A 57 -14.63 8.10 -10.16
CA SER A 57 -14.18 8.74 -8.92
C SER A 57 -13.13 9.83 -9.18
N THR A 58 -12.40 9.76 -10.31
CA THR A 58 -11.45 10.79 -10.71
C THR A 58 -12.08 12.01 -11.38
N VAL A 59 -13.37 12.00 -11.72
CA VAL A 59 -14.01 13.18 -12.35
C VAL A 59 -14.08 14.35 -11.38
N GLY A 60 -14.11 14.09 -10.06
CA GLY A 60 -14.12 15.12 -9.02
C GLY A 60 -12.96 16.11 -9.14
N GLY A 61 -11.72 15.65 -9.16
CA GLY A 61 -10.59 16.58 -9.28
C GLY A 61 -10.36 17.06 -10.70
N LEU A 62 -10.89 16.39 -11.72
CA LEU A 62 -11.00 17.00 -13.05
C LEU A 62 -11.83 18.29 -12.99
N LEU A 63 -12.94 18.31 -12.25
CA LEU A 63 -13.74 19.52 -12.04
C LEU A 63 -12.96 20.60 -11.31
N PHE A 64 -12.18 20.23 -10.29
CA PHE A 64 -11.32 21.18 -9.59
C PHE A 64 -10.29 21.81 -10.54
N GLY A 65 -9.51 20.97 -11.22
CA GLY A 65 -8.51 21.44 -12.16
C GLY A 65 -9.12 22.27 -13.28
N TYR A 66 -10.33 21.90 -13.73
CA TYR A 66 -11.06 22.67 -14.72
C TYR A 66 -11.34 24.10 -14.23
N ASP A 67 -11.91 24.27 -13.03
CA ASP A 67 -12.14 25.61 -12.46
C ASP A 67 -10.83 26.41 -12.37
N GLN A 68 -9.75 25.78 -11.88
CA GLN A 68 -8.44 26.43 -11.78
C GLN A 68 -7.92 26.94 -13.14
N GLY A 69 -8.06 26.11 -14.19
CA GLY A 69 -7.63 26.44 -15.55
C GLY A 69 -8.47 27.55 -16.18
N VAL A 70 -9.79 27.59 -15.91
CA VAL A 70 -10.68 28.65 -16.40
C VAL A 70 -10.25 30.01 -15.86
N VAL A 71 -10.05 30.10 -14.55
CA VAL A 71 -9.73 31.37 -13.88
C VAL A 71 -8.44 31.99 -14.39
N SER A 72 -7.41 31.17 -14.65
CA SER A 72 -6.12 31.64 -15.16
C SER A 72 -6.24 32.48 -16.44
N VAL A 73 -7.09 32.05 -17.38
CA VAL A 73 -7.34 32.78 -18.65
C VAL A 73 -8.37 33.88 -18.46
N VAL A 74 -9.46 33.62 -17.73
CA VAL A 74 -10.55 34.58 -17.52
C VAL A 74 -10.06 35.87 -16.85
N LEU A 75 -9.10 35.77 -15.92
CA LEU A 75 -8.49 36.94 -15.24
C LEU A 75 -7.79 37.94 -16.19
N VAL A 76 -7.44 37.53 -17.40
CA VAL A 76 -6.80 38.38 -18.41
C VAL A 76 -7.69 38.66 -19.63
N MET A 77 -8.95 38.18 -19.62
CA MET A 77 -9.91 38.48 -20.68
C MET A 77 -10.43 39.92 -20.58
N GLU A 78 -10.47 40.63 -21.71
CA GLU A 78 -10.96 42.02 -21.75
C GLU A 78 -12.44 42.12 -21.36
N SER A 79 -13.29 41.23 -21.88
CA SER A 79 -14.73 41.20 -21.54
C SER A 79 -14.98 41.02 -20.05
N PHE A 80 -14.21 40.15 -19.40
CA PHE A 80 -14.32 39.90 -17.96
C PHE A 80 -13.88 41.11 -17.12
N VAL A 81 -12.80 41.76 -17.52
CA VAL A 81 -12.30 42.97 -16.83
C VAL A 81 -13.27 44.15 -17.00
N LEU A 82 -13.97 44.25 -18.12
CA LEU A 82 -15.02 45.25 -18.35
C LEU A 82 -16.22 45.02 -17.43
N ASP A 83 -16.67 43.78 -17.29
CA ASP A 83 -17.81 43.43 -16.44
C ASP A 83 -17.48 43.51 -14.94
N PHE A 84 -16.20 43.28 -14.58
CA PHE A 84 -15.72 43.37 -13.20
C PHE A 84 -14.51 44.31 -13.06
N PRO A 85 -14.70 45.64 -13.06
CA PRO A 85 -13.59 46.61 -13.05
C PRO A 85 -12.66 46.53 -11.82
N ARG A 86 -13.14 45.95 -10.71
CA ARG A 86 -12.39 45.77 -9.46
C ARG A 86 -11.18 44.84 -9.58
N ILE A 87 -11.09 44.06 -10.65
CA ILE A 87 -9.94 43.20 -10.96
C ILE A 87 -9.16 43.73 -12.17
N GLY A 88 -9.46 44.94 -12.65
CA GLY A 88 -8.75 45.52 -13.77
C GLY A 88 -7.29 45.88 -13.46
N PRO A 89 -6.52 46.30 -14.49
CA PRO A 89 -5.09 46.64 -14.36
C PRO A 89 -4.78 47.73 -13.33
N HIS A 90 -5.74 48.62 -13.07
CA HIS A 90 -5.62 49.75 -12.13
C HIS A 90 -6.08 49.43 -10.70
N SER A 91 -6.56 48.21 -10.44
CA SER A 91 -7.03 47.76 -9.14
C SER A 91 -5.91 47.12 -8.30
N SER A 92 -6.07 47.09 -6.97
CA SER A 92 -5.11 46.39 -6.10
C SER A 92 -5.13 44.89 -6.40
N GLY A 93 -3.94 44.28 -6.59
CA GLY A 93 -3.79 42.84 -6.86
C GLY A 93 -4.50 41.95 -5.83
N PHE A 94 -4.75 42.48 -4.63
CA PHE A 94 -5.56 41.87 -3.59
C PHE A 94 -6.94 41.38 -4.07
N TRP A 95 -7.67 42.16 -4.89
CA TRP A 95 -9.01 41.74 -5.35
C TRP A 95 -8.96 40.57 -6.33
N LYS A 96 -7.93 40.51 -7.18
CA LYS A 96 -7.63 39.33 -8.00
C LYS A 96 -7.33 38.13 -7.11
N GLY A 97 -6.48 38.34 -6.10
CA GLY A 97 -6.10 37.31 -5.12
C GLY A 97 -7.31 36.73 -4.38
N ILE A 98 -8.20 37.58 -3.86
CA ILE A 98 -9.46 37.15 -3.23
C ILE A 98 -10.30 36.33 -4.19
N LEU A 99 -10.52 36.83 -5.41
CA LEU A 99 -11.37 36.14 -6.38
C LEU A 99 -10.86 34.71 -6.63
N THR A 100 -9.56 34.57 -6.90
CA THR A 100 -8.94 33.27 -7.14
C THR A 100 -9.04 32.37 -5.91
N ALA A 101 -8.60 32.86 -4.73
CA ALA A 101 -8.37 32.08 -3.52
C ALA A 101 -9.65 31.58 -2.80
N MET A 102 -10.80 32.16 -3.09
CA MET A 102 -12.02 31.85 -2.33
C MET A 102 -12.56 30.44 -2.57
N ILE A 103 -12.20 29.79 -3.68
CA ILE A 103 -12.59 28.39 -3.93
C ILE A 103 -11.82 27.43 -3.02
N GLU A 104 -10.56 27.74 -2.69
CA GLU A 104 -9.68 26.98 -1.82
C GLU A 104 -10.14 27.10 -0.37
N LEU A 105 -10.60 28.28 0.04
CA LEU A 105 -11.21 28.46 1.34
C LEU A 105 -12.50 27.62 1.48
N GLY A 106 -13.28 27.51 0.39
CA GLY A 106 -14.42 26.60 0.32
C GLY A 106 -13.98 25.14 0.46
N ALA A 107 -12.95 24.72 -0.28
CA ALA A 107 -12.38 23.38 -0.24
C ALA A 107 -11.82 23.01 1.14
N PHE A 108 -11.24 23.97 1.86
CA PHE A 108 -10.81 23.78 3.25
C PHE A 108 -11.99 23.39 4.17
N PHE A 109 -13.10 24.13 4.10
CA PHE A 109 -14.29 23.79 4.87
C PHE A 109 -14.94 22.48 4.39
N GLY A 110 -14.88 22.20 3.09
CA GLY A 110 -15.30 20.92 2.51
C GLY A 110 -14.51 19.74 3.11
N ALA A 111 -13.18 19.81 3.06
CA ALA A 111 -12.27 18.78 3.55
C ALA A 111 -12.44 18.50 5.05
N LEU A 112 -12.66 19.54 5.87
CA LEU A 112 -12.93 19.38 7.32
C LEU A 112 -14.18 18.56 7.60
N ASN A 113 -15.24 18.74 6.81
CA ASN A 113 -16.54 18.10 7.02
C ASN A 113 -16.66 16.74 6.31
N GLN A 114 -15.92 16.53 5.21
CA GLN A 114 -16.03 15.35 4.36
C GLN A 114 -15.75 14.05 5.12
N GLY A 115 -14.77 14.04 6.03
CA GLY A 115 -14.47 12.88 6.86
C GLY A 115 -15.66 12.44 7.71
N TRP A 116 -16.36 13.39 8.36
CA TRP A 116 -17.53 13.09 9.17
C TRP A 116 -18.72 12.60 8.33
N ILE A 117 -19.00 13.23 7.19
CA ILE A 117 -20.10 12.83 6.29
C ILE A 117 -19.84 11.43 5.72
N ALA A 118 -18.61 11.17 5.25
CA ALA A 118 -18.22 9.89 4.67
C ALA A 118 -18.33 8.73 5.66
N ASP A 119 -17.88 8.94 6.91
CA ASP A 119 -17.94 7.94 7.98
C ASP A 119 -19.39 7.72 8.45
N LYS A 120 -20.17 8.80 8.60
CA LYS A 120 -21.54 8.72 9.12
C LYS A 120 -22.52 8.12 8.12
N TYR A 121 -22.56 8.63 6.88
CA TYR A 121 -23.61 8.31 5.90
C TYR A 121 -23.14 7.41 4.76
N SER A 122 -21.96 7.67 4.18
CA SER A 122 -21.25 6.89 3.16
C SER A 122 -20.47 7.85 2.25
N ARG A 123 -19.32 7.40 1.73
CA ARG A 123 -18.57 8.10 0.67
C ARG A 123 -19.44 8.42 -0.55
N ARG A 124 -20.28 7.47 -1.01
CA ARG A 124 -21.16 7.67 -2.17
C ARG A 124 -22.11 8.86 -2.00
N TYR A 125 -22.75 8.97 -0.83
CA TYR A 125 -23.66 10.07 -0.55
C TYR A 125 -22.92 11.39 -0.32
N SER A 126 -21.71 11.33 0.24
CA SER A 126 -20.83 12.49 0.34
C SER A 126 -20.52 13.08 -1.04
N MET A 127 -20.17 12.25 -2.02
CA MET A 127 -19.92 12.68 -3.40
C MET A 127 -21.15 13.35 -4.02
N LEU A 128 -22.35 12.80 -3.81
CA LEU A 128 -23.58 13.37 -4.34
C LEU A 128 -23.88 14.76 -3.75
N ILE A 129 -23.71 14.92 -2.44
CA ILE A 129 -23.88 16.21 -1.76
C ILE A 129 -22.87 17.23 -2.30
N ALA A 130 -21.62 16.80 -2.47
CA ALA A 130 -20.55 17.62 -3.03
C ALA A 130 -20.89 18.10 -4.45
N VAL A 131 -21.34 17.20 -5.33
CA VAL A 131 -21.80 17.54 -6.69
C VAL A 131 -22.92 18.57 -6.69
N VAL A 132 -23.93 18.43 -5.82
CA VAL A 132 -25.04 19.40 -5.74
C VAL A 132 -24.53 20.78 -5.34
N ILE A 133 -23.65 20.85 -4.35
CA ILE A 133 -23.04 22.12 -3.89
C ILE A 133 -22.19 22.73 -5.00
N PHE A 134 -21.39 21.93 -5.71
CA PHE A 134 -20.57 22.38 -6.83
C PHE A 134 -21.40 22.88 -8.01
N LEU A 135 -22.51 22.22 -8.33
CA LEU A 135 -23.45 22.66 -9.36
C LEU A 135 -24.06 24.02 -9.02
N LEU A 136 -24.48 24.22 -7.76
CA LEU A 136 -24.98 25.51 -7.29
C LEU A 136 -23.90 26.60 -7.42
N GLY A 137 -22.66 26.31 -7.00
CA GLY A 137 -21.53 27.23 -7.17
C GLY A 137 -21.29 27.56 -8.65
N SER A 138 -21.27 26.56 -9.53
CA SER A 138 -21.05 26.73 -10.96
C SER A 138 -22.13 27.55 -11.64
N ILE A 139 -23.41 27.30 -11.34
CA ILE A 139 -24.54 28.10 -11.85
C ILE A 139 -24.42 29.56 -11.40
N LEU A 140 -24.06 29.79 -10.14
CA LEU A 140 -23.86 31.14 -9.61
C LEU A 140 -22.65 31.84 -10.26
N GLN A 141 -21.57 31.11 -10.59
CA GLN A 141 -20.42 31.65 -11.32
C GLN A 141 -20.82 32.04 -12.75
N THR A 142 -21.52 31.18 -13.48
CA THR A 142 -22.01 31.47 -14.84
C THR A 142 -22.98 32.64 -14.89
N THR A 143 -23.84 32.78 -13.87
CA THR A 143 -24.88 33.83 -13.82
C THR A 143 -24.44 35.09 -13.08
N ALA A 144 -23.17 35.19 -12.67
CA ALA A 144 -22.68 36.31 -11.88
C ALA A 144 -22.93 37.66 -12.56
N VAL A 145 -23.43 38.63 -11.78
CA VAL A 145 -23.70 40.01 -12.23
C VAL A 145 -22.88 41.05 -11.46
N ASN A 146 -22.23 40.65 -10.38
CA ASN A 146 -21.35 41.52 -9.61
C ASN A 146 -20.22 40.71 -8.95
N PHE A 147 -19.15 41.41 -8.58
CA PHE A 147 -17.94 40.80 -8.01
C PHE A 147 -18.23 39.98 -6.74
N ASN A 148 -19.10 40.47 -5.85
CA ASN A 148 -19.40 39.80 -4.58
C ASN A 148 -20.12 38.46 -4.82
N MET A 149 -21.06 38.44 -5.78
CA MET A 149 -21.76 37.22 -6.19
C MET A 149 -20.76 36.19 -6.73
N LEU A 150 -19.80 36.62 -7.56
CA LEU A 150 -18.78 35.73 -8.10
C LEU A 150 -17.87 35.16 -6.99
N VAL A 151 -17.44 35.99 -6.05
CA VAL A 151 -16.64 35.55 -4.88
C VAL A 151 -17.40 34.53 -4.02
N ILE A 152 -18.68 34.79 -3.74
CA ILE A 152 -19.53 33.86 -2.97
C ILE A 152 -19.75 32.57 -3.77
N ALA A 153 -19.97 32.66 -5.07
CA ALA A 153 -20.15 31.51 -5.95
C ALA A 153 -18.91 30.60 -5.93
N ARG A 154 -17.70 31.19 -5.90
CA ARG A 154 -16.44 30.45 -5.78
C ARG A 154 -16.30 29.78 -4.42
N LEU A 155 -16.62 30.47 -3.33
CA LEU A 155 -16.64 29.86 -1.98
C LEU A 155 -17.60 28.66 -1.92
N VAL A 156 -18.82 28.82 -2.43
CA VAL A 156 -19.82 27.74 -2.46
C VAL A 156 -19.35 26.59 -3.33
N GLY A 157 -18.84 26.88 -4.54
CA GLY A 157 -18.29 25.86 -5.44
C GLY A 157 -17.20 25.05 -4.77
N GLY A 158 -16.28 25.70 -4.06
CA GLY A 158 -15.17 25.06 -3.35
C GLY A 158 -15.58 24.03 -2.31
N ILE A 159 -16.70 24.24 -1.61
CA ILE A 159 -17.19 23.28 -0.60
C ILE A 159 -17.58 21.94 -1.24
N GLY A 160 -18.01 21.95 -2.51
CA GLY A 160 -18.49 20.79 -3.24
C GLY A 160 -17.42 20.05 -4.05
N ILE A 161 -16.15 20.41 -3.92
CA ILE A 161 -15.08 19.84 -4.74
C ILE A 161 -14.46 18.62 -4.06
N GLU A 162 -14.24 17.58 -4.85
CA GLU A 162 -13.48 16.40 -4.46
C GLU A 162 -12.23 16.29 -5.32
N GLU A 163 -11.19 15.64 -4.81
CA GLU A 163 -9.86 15.73 -5.42
C GLU A 163 -9.36 14.39 -5.95
N LEU A 164 -9.26 14.30 -7.29
CA LEU A 164 -8.44 13.37 -8.07
C LEU A 164 -8.43 13.78 -9.56
N SER A 165 -7.29 13.77 -10.29
CA SER A 165 -7.17 14.19 -11.72
C SER A 165 -7.19 15.70 -12.05
N ILE A 166 -6.57 16.53 -11.19
CA ILE A 166 -6.47 17.99 -11.36
C ILE A 166 -5.79 18.41 -12.66
N VAL A 167 -4.62 17.85 -12.98
CA VAL A 167 -3.77 18.37 -14.09
C VAL A 167 -4.46 18.24 -15.45
N VAL A 168 -5.22 17.16 -15.66
CA VAL A 168 -6.01 16.96 -16.89
C VAL A 168 -7.13 18.01 -16.99
N GLY A 169 -7.81 18.30 -15.88
CA GLY A 169 -8.82 19.36 -15.80
C GLY A 169 -8.27 20.73 -16.18
N ILE A 170 -7.09 21.09 -15.62
CA ILE A 170 -6.42 22.38 -15.90
C ILE A 170 -6.14 22.54 -17.39
N VAL A 171 -5.55 21.52 -18.03
CA VAL A 171 -5.20 21.58 -19.46
C VAL A 171 -6.45 21.76 -20.32
N VAL A 172 -7.50 20.97 -20.08
CA VAL A 172 -8.74 21.03 -20.86
C VAL A 172 -9.43 22.39 -20.70
N ALA A 173 -9.58 22.89 -19.47
CA ALA A 173 -10.18 24.18 -19.20
C ALA A 173 -9.39 25.35 -19.81
N PHE A 174 -8.06 25.28 -19.75
CA PHE A 174 -7.20 26.32 -20.29
C PHE A 174 -7.45 26.51 -21.79
N TRP A 175 -7.45 25.42 -22.57
CA TRP A 175 -7.64 25.49 -24.02
C TRP A 175 -9.07 25.88 -24.42
N ILE A 176 -10.08 25.44 -23.66
CA ILE A 176 -11.47 25.88 -23.85
C ILE A 176 -11.59 27.40 -23.60
N SER A 177 -10.99 27.89 -22.52
CA SER A 177 -10.99 29.32 -22.18
C SER A 177 -10.20 30.14 -23.21
N PHE A 178 -9.09 29.60 -23.72
CA PHE A 178 -8.31 30.21 -24.79
C PHE A 178 -9.09 30.34 -26.11
N GLY A 179 -9.95 29.37 -26.45
CA GLY A 179 -10.79 29.44 -27.64
C GLY A 179 -12.00 30.36 -27.47
N THR A 180 -12.61 30.36 -26.29
CA THR A 180 -13.81 31.17 -26.00
C THR A 180 -13.53 32.67 -25.86
N ARG A 181 -12.27 33.08 -25.64
CA ARG A 181 -11.89 34.51 -25.60
C ARG A 181 -12.21 35.30 -26.88
N TYR A 182 -12.35 34.61 -28.02
CA TYR A 182 -12.72 35.24 -29.29
C TYR A 182 -14.24 35.46 -29.43
N ILE A 183 -15.04 34.91 -28.52
CA ILE A 183 -16.48 35.17 -28.44
C ILE A 183 -16.66 36.54 -27.82
N GLY A 184 -17.11 37.51 -28.62
CA GLY A 184 -17.39 38.86 -28.13
C GLY A 184 -18.51 38.89 -27.08
N GLY A 185 -18.41 39.83 -26.14
CA GLY A 185 -19.40 40.03 -25.08
C GLY A 185 -19.21 39.13 -23.85
N GLU A 186 -20.22 39.08 -22.98
CA GLU A 186 -20.14 38.38 -21.67
C GLU A 186 -20.00 36.86 -21.81
N TRP A 187 -20.44 36.28 -22.93
CA TRP A 187 -20.34 34.84 -23.18
C TRP A 187 -18.89 34.35 -23.36
N GLY A 188 -17.94 35.25 -23.62
CA GLY A 188 -16.52 34.89 -23.67
C GLY A 188 -16.00 34.32 -22.35
N TRP A 189 -16.46 34.83 -21.20
CA TRP A 189 -16.06 34.33 -19.88
C TRP A 189 -17.14 33.47 -19.19
N ARG A 190 -18.43 33.67 -19.49
CA ARG A 190 -19.53 32.86 -18.91
C ARG A 190 -19.52 31.42 -19.44
N LEU A 191 -19.19 31.21 -20.72
CA LEU A 191 -19.25 29.90 -21.36
C LEU A 191 -18.26 28.88 -20.75
N PRO A 192 -16.98 29.23 -20.48
CA PRO A 192 -16.07 28.34 -19.75
C PRO A 192 -16.62 27.86 -18.40
N PHE A 193 -17.19 28.76 -17.58
CA PHE A 193 -17.83 28.40 -16.31
C PHE A 193 -19.08 27.54 -16.51
N PHE A 194 -19.86 27.78 -17.58
CA PHE A 194 -21.04 26.97 -17.89
C PHE A 194 -20.66 25.52 -18.24
N ILE A 195 -19.59 25.34 -19.02
CA ILE A 195 -19.15 24.02 -19.49
C ILE A 195 -18.80 23.09 -18.32
N GLN A 196 -18.32 23.60 -17.18
CA GLN A 196 -17.96 22.77 -16.02
C GLN A 196 -19.16 22.07 -15.37
N ILE A 197 -20.40 22.54 -15.65
CA ILE A 197 -21.64 21.88 -15.21
C ILE A 197 -21.78 20.50 -15.85
N VAL A 198 -21.34 20.32 -17.10
CA VAL A 198 -21.49 19.07 -17.85
C VAL A 198 -20.77 17.88 -17.18
N PRO A 199 -19.46 17.95 -16.90
CA PRO A 199 -18.77 16.88 -16.17
C PRO A 199 -19.29 16.70 -14.73
N ALA A 200 -19.82 17.75 -14.09
CA ALA A 200 -20.43 17.64 -12.76
C ALA A 200 -21.74 16.86 -12.78
N LEU A 201 -22.60 17.09 -13.79
CA LEU A 201 -23.80 16.30 -14.00
C LEU A 201 -23.48 14.84 -14.35
N PHE A 202 -22.43 14.63 -15.16
CA PHE A 202 -21.93 13.29 -15.46
C PHE A 202 -21.48 12.55 -14.19
N LEU A 203 -20.69 13.21 -13.33
CA LEU A 203 -20.30 12.65 -12.03
C LEU A 203 -21.53 12.37 -11.16
N GLY A 204 -22.47 13.30 -11.05
CA GLY A 204 -23.70 13.13 -10.27
C GLY A 204 -24.54 11.93 -10.71
N ALA A 205 -24.69 11.74 -12.03
CA ALA A 205 -25.36 10.56 -12.59
C ALA A 205 -24.54 9.29 -12.34
N GLY A 206 -23.22 9.34 -12.52
CA GLY A 206 -22.30 8.24 -12.31
C GLY A 206 -22.27 7.73 -10.86
N VAL A 207 -22.33 8.61 -9.87
CA VAL A 207 -22.33 8.27 -8.44
C VAL A 207 -23.48 7.32 -8.08
N TYR A 208 -24.59 7.32 -8.84
CA TYR A 208 -25.66 6.35 -8.64
C TYR A 208 -25.24 4.91 -8.97
N PHE A 209 -24.30 4.72 -9.88
CA PHE A 209 -23.79 3.42 -10.29
C PHE A 209 -22.62 2.93 -9.43
N LEU A 210 -22.01 3.82 -8.63
CA LEU A 210 -20.90 3.44 -7.75
C LEU A 210 -21.39 2.51 -6.61
N PRO A 211 -20.63 1.43 -6.33
CA PRO A 211 -20.91 0.57 -5.19
C PRO A 211 -20.60 1.28 -3.87
N PHE A 212 -21.24 0.84 -2.80
CA PHE A 212 -20.85 1.25 -1.45
C PHE A 212 -19.48 0.66 -1.09
N SER A 213 -18.74 1.30 -0.18
CA SER A 213 -17.48 0.72 0.31
C SER A 213 -17.77 -0.52 1.18
N PRO A 214 -17.15 -1.69 0.90
CA PRO A 214 -17.30 -2.89 1.73
C PRO A 214 -16.89 -2.66 3.20
N ARG A 215 -15.79 -1.93 3.41
CA ARG A 215 -15.31 -1.55 4.76
C ARG A 215 -16.33 -0.70 5.53
N TRP A 216 -16.98 0.25 4.84
CA TRP A 216 -18.02 1.07 5.45
C TRP A 216 -19.28 0.25 5.77
N LEU A 217 -19.68 -0.68 4.89
CA LEU A 217 -20.81 -1.57 5.15
C LEU A 217 -20.56 -2.44 6.38
N SER A 218 -19.37 -3.02 6.51
CA SER A 218 -19.00 -3.81 7.68
C SER A 218 -18.93 -2.96 8.95
N SER A 219 -18.46 -1.70 8.89
CA SER A 219 -18.47 -0.80 10.07
C SER A 219 -19.86 -0.42 10.56
N LYS A 220 -20.88 -0.54 9.71
CA LYS A 220 -22.30 -0.41 10.08
C LYS A 220 -22.95 -1.74 10.46
N GLY A 221 -22.19 -2.85 10.51
CA GLY A 221 -22.70 -4.20 10.80
C GLY A 221 -23.48 -4.83 9.64
N ARG A 222 -23.34 -4.32 8.41
CA ARG A 222 -24.01 -4.82 7.19
C ARG A 222 -23.11 -5.80 6.43
N ASP A 223 -22.60 -6.83 7.12
CA ASP A 223 -21.57 -7.73 6.60
C ASP A 223 -22.02 -8.52 5.36
N ASN A 224 -23.28 -8.95 5.31
CA ASN A 224 -23.84 -9.66 4.13
C ASN A 224 -23.85 -8.78 2.88
N GLU A 225 -24.11 -7.48 3.02
CA GLU A 225 -24.06 -6.55 1.90
C GLU A 225 -22.61 -6.23 1.50
N ALA A 226 -21.70 -6.17 2.47
CA ALA A 226 -20.28 -6.01 2.21
C ALA A 226 -19.75 -7.16 1.35
N LEU A 227 -20.14 -8.41 1.66
CA LEU A 227 -19.78 -9.59 0.88
C LEU A 227 -20.30 -9.53 -0.56
N ARG A 228 -21.59 -9.17 -0.76
CA ARG A 228 -22.18 -9.01 -2.11
C ARG A 228 -21.47 -7.95 -2.94
N VAL A 229 -21.12 -6.82 -2.32
CA VAL A 229 -20.39 -5.76 -3.02
C VAL A 229 -18.97 -6.21 -3.35
N LEU A 230 -18.31 -6.94 -2.44
CA LEU A 230 -16.97 -7.47 -2.67
C LEU A 230 -16.97 -8.49 -3.82
N SER A 231 -17.94 -9.40 -3.84
CA SER A 231 -18.19 -10.32 -4.95
C SER A 231 -18.35 -9.57 -6.28
N LYS A 232 -19.13 -8.48 -6.30
CA LYS A 232 -19.27 -7.63 -7.50
C LYS A 232 -17.98 -6.92 -7.91
N LEU A 233 -17.16 -6.49 -6.95
CA LEU A 233 -15.89 -5.79 -7.22
C LEU A 233 -14.80 -6.75 -7.74
N ARG A 234 -14.79 -7.99 -7.25
CA ARG A 234 -13.83 -9.03 -7.64
C ARG A 234 -14.29 -9.86 -8.84
N GLU A 235 -15.52 -9.65 -9.31
CA GLU A 235 -16.16 -10.40 -10.40
C GLU A 235 -16.18 -11.92 -10.15
N LEU A 236 -16.32 -12.32 -8.89
CA LEU A 236 -16.29 -13.72 -8.43
C LEU A 236 -17.51 -14.04 -7.55
N PRO A 237 -17.97 -15.31 -7.48
CA PRO A 237 -19.12 -15.70 -6.65
C PRO A 237 -18.89 -15.45 -5.15
N ASP A 238 -19.96 -15.18 -4.40
CA ASP A 238 -19.91 -15.00 -2.93
C ASP A 238 -19.54 -16.28 -2.16
N SER A 239 -19.60 -17.44 -2.82
CA SER A 239 -19.10 -18.73 -2.32
C SER A 239 -17.59 -18.93 -2.50
N ASP A 240 -16.90 -18.06 -3.24
CA ASP A 240 -15.45 -18.16 -3.44
C ASP A 240 -14.71 -17.95 -2.11
N SER A 241 -13.81 -18.87 -1.78
CA SER A 241 -13.05 -18.87 -0.52
C SER A 241 -12.29 -17.56 -0.31
N ARG A 242 -11.74 -16.97 -1.38
CA ARG A 242 -10.98 -15.71 -1.34
C ARG A 242 -11.82 -14.53 -0.92
N ILE A 243 -13.03 -14.42 -1.48
CA ILE A 243 -13.94 -13.31 -1.15
C ILE A 243 -14.40 -13.45 0.29
N GLN A 244 -14.68 -14.68 0.75
CA GLN A 244 -15.06 -14.91 2.13
C GLN A 244 -13.94 -14.60 3.12
N GLU A 245 -12.71 -14.95 2.78
CA GLU A 245 -11.52 -14.60 3.57
C GLU A 245 -11.28 -13.09 3.59
N GLU A 246 -11.32 -12.41 2.44
CA GLU A 246 -11.17 -10.94 2.37
C GLU A 246 -12.30 -10.23 3.14
N ALA A 247 -13.55 -10.70 3.04
CA ALA A 247 -14.67 -10.17 3.81
C ALA A 247 -14.51 -10.39 5.32
N ARG A 248 -14.03 -11.57 5.74
CA ARG A 248 -13.72 -11.89 7.14
C ARG A 248 -12.59 -11.00 7.66
N HIS A 249 -11.55 -10.80 6.86
CA HIS A 249 -10.42 -9.92 7.18
C HIS A 249 -10.88 -8.46 7.36
N ILE A 250 -11.69 -7.93 6.43
CA ILE A 250 -12.27 -6.59 6.54
C ILE A 250 -13.10 -6.46 7.82
N ARG A 251 -13.91 -7.47 8.15
CA ARG A 251 -14.73 -7.46 9.36
C ARG A 251 -13.89 -7.43 10.63
N ASN A 252 -12.85 -8.26 10.70
CA ASN A 252 -11.94 -8.33 11.83
C ASN A 252 -11.13 -7.03 11.99
N GLU A 253 -10.66 -6.43 10.89
CA GLU A 253 -9.98 -5.13 10.90
C GLU A 253 -10.89 -4.03 11.48
N VAL A 254 -12.13 -3.99 11.02
CA VAL A 254 -13.14 -3.00 11.46
C VAL A 254 -13.52 -3.19 12.92
N SER A 255 -13.72 -4.42 13.39
CA SER A 255 -14.01 -4.69 14.81
C SER A 255 -12.82 -4.33 15.69
N HIS A 256 -11.60 -4.66 15.26
CA HIS A 256 -10.39 -4.35 16.01
C HIS A 256 -10.15 -2.84 16.15
N ILE A 257 -10.29 -2.06 15.07
CA ILE A 257 -10.19 -0.60 15.13
C ILE A 257 -11.24 -0.03 16.09
N ARG A 258 -12.47 -0.56 16.04
CA ARG A 258 -13.56 -0.14 16.92
C ARG A 258 -13.23 -0.43 18.39
N GLU A 259 -12.67 -1.59 18.69
CA GLU A 259 -12.23 -1.95 20.05
C GLU A 259 -11.12 -1.03 20.56
N ILE A 260 -10.11 -0.73 19.74
CA ILE A 260 -9.04 0.21 20.11
C ILE A 260 -9.62 1.59 20.48
N HIS A 261 -10.56 2.10 19.68
CA HIS A 261 -11.18 3.40 19.95
C HIS A 261 -12.06 3.37 21.22
N LEU A 262 -12.79 2.28 21.45
CA LEU A 262 -13.61 2.10 22.64
C LEU A 262 -12.75 1.97 23.91
N GLN A 263 -11.64 1.24 23.87
CA GLN A 263 -10.72 1.11 25.00
C GLN A 263 -10.08 2.45 25.39
N LYS A 264 -9.68 3.27 24.39
CA LYS A 264 -9.07 4.58 24.66
C LYS A 264 -10.06 5.63 25.15
N HIS A 265 -11.30 5.60 24.65
CA HIS A 265 -12.30 6.64 24.89
C HIS A 265 -13.62 6.08 25.45
N GLU A 266 -13.53 5.10 26.35
CA GLU A 266 -14.69 4.41 26.96
C GLU A 266 -15.67 5.40 27.61
N ASN A 267 -15.12 6.44 28.25
CA ASN A 267 -15.89 7.48 28.94
C ASN A 267 -16.67 8.41 27.98
N LEU A 268 -16.44 8.34 26.66
CA LEU A 268 -17.03 9.24 25.66
C LEU A 268 -18.04 8.56 24.72
N ILE A 269 -18.32 7.27 24.92
CA ILE A 269 -19.21 6.46 24.07
C ILE A 269 -20.61 7.09 23.92
N ASN A 270 -21.13 7.70 24.99
CA ASN A 270 -22.47 8.28 25.00
C ASN A 270 -22.55 9.68 24.33
N SER A 271 -21.42 10.24 23.87
CA SER A 271 -21.34 11.59 23.28
C SER A 271 -20.64 11.54 21.92
N PRO A 272 -21.37 11.31 20.81
CA PRO A 272 -20.77 11.07 19.49
C PRO A 272 -19.88 12.22 19.02
N MET A 273 -20.24 13.47 19.31
CA MET A 273 -19.43 14.63 18.92
C MET A 273 -18.13 14.75 19.74
N LYS A 274 -18.17 14.43 21.04
CA LYS A 274 -16.97 14.45 21.89
C LYS A 274 -16.03 13.30 21.55
N PHE A 275 -16.58 12.14 21.22
CA PHE A 275 -15.83 10.97 20.74
C PHE A 275 -15.09 11.30 19.43
N GLU A 276 -15.77 11.90 18.45
CA GLU A 276 -15.10 12.36 17.22
C GLU A 276 -13.96 13.34 17.51
N ILE A 277 -14.20 14.37 18.33
CA ILE A 277 -13.15 15.35 18.70
C ILE A 277 -11.96 14.66 19.38
N ALA A 278 -12.20 13.64 20.20
CA ALA A 278 -11.13 12.88 20.84
C ALA A 278 -10.27 12.11 19.82
N LEU A 279 -10.89 11.49 18.80
CA LEU A 279 -10.15 10.84 17.70
C LEU A 279 -9.29 11.84 16.89
N TRP A 280 -9.77 13.07 16.67
CA TRP A 280 -8.94 14.12 16.04
C TRP A 280 -7.77 14.53 16.94
N LYS A 281 -7.94 14.53 18.26
CA LYS A 281 -6.85 14.81 19.22
C LYS A 281 -5.82 13.68 19.26
N ASP A 282 -6.22 12.44 19.04
CA ASP A 282 -5.31 11.29 19.02
C ASP A 282 -4.25 11.39 17.90
N CYS A 283 -4.55 12.11 16.81
CA CYS A 283 -3.55 12.43 15.79
C CYS A 283 -2.37 13.24 16.37
N PHE A 284 -2.59 14.04 17.41
CA PHE A 284 -1.56 14.88 18.05
C PHE A 284 -0.95 14.24 19.30
N ALA A 285 -1.31 13.00 19.65
CA ALA A 285 -0.70 12.28 20.76
C ALA A 285 0.76 11.90 20.48
N SER A 286 1.56 11.65 21.52
CA SER A 286 3.01 11.38 21.43
C SER A 286 3.39 10.26 20.45
N GLY A 287 2.55 9.22 20.31
CA GLY A 287 2.77 8.12 19.37
C GLY A 287 2.49 8.45 17.89
N SER A 288 1.75 9.53 17.60
CA SER A 288 1.28 9.88 16.25
C SER A 288 1.75 11.25 15.76
N ILE A 289 2.22 12.13 16.66
CA ILE A 289 2.61 13.52 16.33
C ILE A 289 3.71 13.59 15.27
N LYS A 290 4.64 12.61 15.25
CA LYS A 290 5.65 12.50 14.20
C LYS A 290 5.03 12.26 12.82
N ARG A 291 3.96 11.48 12.71
CA ARG A 291 3.27 11.21 11.43
C ARG A 291 2.40 12.41 11.04
N THR A 292 1.73 13.02 12.02
CA THR A 292 0.85 14.16 11.81
C THR A 292 1.59 15.41 11.33
N HIS A 293 2.76 15.73 11.90
CA HIS A 293 3.53 16.87 11.40
C HIS A 293 4.04 16.64 9.96
N ILE A 294 4.42 15.40 9.60
CA ILE A 294 4.85 15.08 8.23
C ILE A 294 3.70 15.28 7.25
N GLY A 295 2.51 14.73 7.55
CA GLY A 295 1.32 14.88 6.69
C GLY A 295 0.88 16.33 6.50
N ILE A 296 0.95 17.16 7.55
CA ILE A 296 0.62 18.58 7.47
C ILE A 296 1.69 19.35 6.69
N LEU A 297 2.97 19.20 7.05
CA LEU A 297 4.04 20.00 6.46
C LEU A 297 4.33 19.64 5.01
N ILE A 298 4.17 18.37 4.60
CA ILE A 298 4.36 18.00 3.20
C ILE A 298 3.38 18.73 2.28
N MET A 299 2.12 18.84 2.72
CA MET A 299 1.07 19.58 2.01
C MET A 299 1.29 21.09 2.07
N PHE A 300 1.69 21.62 3.22
CA PHE A 300 2.09 23.03 3.35
C PHE A 300 3.20 23.39 2.34
N PHE A 301 4.29 22.62 2.31
CA PHE A 301 5.41 22.88 1.41
C PHE A 301 5.01 22.73 -0.05
N GLN A 302 4.19 21.74 -0.42
CA GLN A 302 3.68 21.60 -1.79
C GLN A 302 3.03 22.90 -2.32
N GLN A 303 2.30 23.62 -1.47
CA GLN A 303 1.68 24.89 -1.87
C GLN A 303 2.69 26.04 -1.86
N PHE A 304 3.53 26.12 -0.81
CA PHE A 304 4.49 27.21 -0.61
C PHE A 304 5.70 27.18 -1.55
N VAL A 305 5.97 26.07 -2.23
CA VAL A 305 6.94 26.05 -3.35
C VAL A 305 6.46 26.84 -4.57
N GLY A 306 5.19 27.27 -4.60
CA GLY A 306 4.68 28.27 -5.53
C GLY A 306 3.87 27.74 -6.72
N ILE A 307 3.47 26.46 -6.72
CA ILE A 307 2.80 25.87 -7.88
C ILE A 307 1.50 26.60 -8.29
N ASN A 308 0.63 26.97 -7.35
CA ASN A 308 -0.62 27.64 -7.69
C ASN A 308 -0.42 29.07 -8.16
N ALA A 309 0.65 29.73 -7.71
CA ALA A 309 1.03 31.03 -8.24
C ALA A 309 1.30 30.95 -9.74
N LEU A 310 1.97 29.88 -10.17
CA LEU A 310 2.25 29.62 -11.58
C LEU A 310 0.99 29.23 -12.36
N ILE A 311 0.14 28.35 -11.82
CA ILE A 311 -1.07 27.91 -12.51
C ILE A 311 -2.05 29.08 -12.71
N TYR A 312 -2.37 29.82 -11.65
CA TYR A 312 -3.38 30.89 -11.71
C TYR A 312 -2.94 32.15 -12.42
N TYR A 313 -1.65 32.48 -12.32
CA TYR A 313 -1.16 33.77 -12.78
C TYR A 313 -0.10 33.63 -13.89
N SER A 314 0.02 32.46 -14.52
CA SER A 314 0.98 32.20 -15.60
C SER A 314 0.96 33.25 -16.70
N PRO A 315 -0.19 33.70 -17.26
CA PRO A 315 -0.18 34.72 -18.30
C PRO A 315 0.44 36.03 -17.80
N THR A 316 0.13 36.41 -16.56
CA THR A 316 0.67 37.62 -15.93
C THR A 316 2.17 37.49 -15.66
N LEU A 317 2.65 36.31 -15.26
CA LEU A 317 4.07 36.06 -15.03
C LEU A 317 4.86 36.09 -16.34
N PHE A 318 4.34 35.48 -17.41
CA PHE A 318 4.95 35.57 -18.74
C PHE A 318 4.93 37.01 -19.29
N ALA A 319 3.89 37.79 -19.00
CA ALA A 319 3.84 39.21 -19.36
C ALA A 319 4.99 39.98 -18.73
N ARG A 320 5.30 39.69 -17.46
CA ARG A 320 6.41 40.30 -16.73
C ARG A 320 7.79 39.89 -17.26
N MET A 321 7.87 38.76 -17.97
CA MET A 321 9.06 38.31 -18.69
C MET A 321 9.19 38.94 -20.09
N GLY A 322 8.32 39.89 -20.46
CA GLY A 322 8.42 40.62 -21.74
C GLY A 322 7.80 39.91 -22.94
N LEU A 323 7.01 38.86 -22.73
CA LEU A 323 6.27 38.19 -23.81
C LEU A 323 5.07 39.03 -24.23
N GLY A 324 4.70 39.02 -25.51
CA GLY A 324 3.48 39.66 -26.01
C GLY A 324 2.20 38.90 -25.61
N SER A 325 1.04 39.57 -25.62
CA SER A 325 -0.23 39.05 -25.07
C SER A 325 -0.64 37.67 -25.59
N GLU A 326 -0.46 37.40 -26.88
CA GLU A 326 -0.73 36.08 -27.47
C GLU A 326 0.25 35.01 -26.98
N MET A 327 1.54 35.33 -26.95
CA MET A 327 2.59 34.39 -26.54
C MET A 327 2.49 34.04 -25.04
N GLN A 328 2.08 34.99 -24.19
CA GLN A 328 1.85 34.75 -22.77
C GLN A 328 0.83 33.62 -22.54
N LEU A 329 -0.27 33.63 -23.29
CA LEU A 329 -1.31 32.61 -23.19
C LEU A 329 -0.86 31.29 -23.79
N ILE A 330 -0.22 31.29 -24.96
CA ILE A 330 0.32 30.06 -25.56
C ILE A 330 1.33 29.39 -24.61
N MET A 331 2.25 30.15 -24.03
CA MET A 331 3.23 29.61 -23.08
C MET A 331 2.59 29.14 -21.77
N SER A 332 1.49 29.74 -21.32
CA SER A 332 0.70 29.24 -20.18
C SER A 332 0.05 27.89 -20.48
N GLY A 333 -0.42 27.69 -21.71
CA GLY A 333 -0.91 26.38 -22.16
C GLY A 333 0.21 25.32 -22.21
N VAL A 334 1.37 25.68 -22.75
CA VAL A 334 2.57 24.82 -22.77
C VAL A 334 3.01 24.46 -21.36
N LEU A 335 2.97 25.42 -20.44
CA LEU A 335 3.29 25.23 -19.02
C LEU A 335 2.44 24.14 -18.37
N ASN A 336 1.13 24.12 -18.64
CA ASN A 336 0.22 23.08 -18.14
C ASN A 336 0.51 21.70 -18.78
N ILE A 337 0.90 21.65 -20.06
CA ILE A 337 1.31 20.41 -20.73
C ILE A 337 2.60 19.85 -20.11
N CYS A 338 3.58 20.71 -19.82
CA CYS A 338 4.81 20.32 -19.11
C CYS A 338 4.50 19.69 -17.75
N GLN A 339 3.52 20.23 -17.02
CA GLN A 339 3.05 19.65 -15.76
C GLN A 339 2.46 18.25 -15.96
N LEU A 340 1.63 18.06 -17.01
CA LEU A 340 1.04 16.76 -17.33
C LEU A 340 2.10 15.72 -17.66
N VAL A 341 3.13 16.09 -18.44
CA VAL A 341 4.28 15.22 -18.73
C VAL A 341 5.04 14.86 -17.45
N GLY A 342 5.28 15.85 -16.57
CA GLY A 342 5.93 15.62 -15.27
C GLY A 342 5.15 14.63 -14.41
N VAL A 343 3.85 14.83 -14.25
CA VAL A 343 2.99 13.91 -13.48
C VAL A 343 2.92 12.53 -14.14
N GLY A 344 2.83 12.46 -15.47
CA GLY A 344 2.86 11.19 -16.20
C GLY A 344 4.15 10.40 -15.95
N SER A 345 5.30 11.07 -15.83
CA SER A 345 6.57 10.43 -15.50
C SER A 345 6.59 9.82 -14.09
N SER A 346 5.88 10.45 -13.14
CA SER A 346 5.84 10.00 -11.75
C SER A 346 5.22 8.62 -11.55
N LEU A 347 4.30 8.23 -12.44
CA LEU A 347 3.65 6.92 -12.40
C LEU A 347 4.67 5.77 -12.51
N PHE A 348 5.81 6.01 -13.16
CA PHE A 348 6.88 5.03 -13.33
C PHE A 348 8.02 5.22 -12.32
N THR A 349 8.25 6.44 -11.84
CA THR A 349 9.40 6.76 -10.98
C THR A 349 9.11 6.61 -9.49
N MET A 350 7.88 6.88 -9.04
CA MET A 350 7.52 6.90 -7.61
C MET A 350 7.71 5.55 -6.91
N ASP A 351 7.37 4.47 -7.59
CA ASP A 351 7.56 3.11 -7.07
C ASP A 351 8.98 2.59 -7.24
N ARG A 352 9.72 3.09 -8.24
CA ARG A 352 11.10 2.65 -8.49
C ARG A 352 12.08 3.30 -7.51
N TYR A 353 12.03 4.62 -7.37
CA TYR A 353 13.05 5.42 -6.66
C TYR A 353 12.69 5.75 -5.20
N GLY A 354 11.46 5.47 -4.76
CA GLY A 354 11.00 5.86 -3.42
C GLY A 354 10.56 7.32 -3.34
N ARG A 355 9.96 7.69 -2.21
CA ARG A 355 9.26 8.99 -2.07
C ARG A 355 10.24 10.09 -1.63
N ARG A 356 11.16 9.78 -0.72
CA ARG A 356 12.07 10.77 -0.12
C ARG A 356 13.10 11.30 -1.11
N PRO A 357 13.79 10.48 -1.94
CA PRO A 357 14.71 10.99 -2.95
C PRO A 357 14.04 11.90 -3.97
N LEU A 358 12.83 11.57 -4.42
CA LEU A 358 12.09 12.38 -5.39
C LEU A 358 11.79 13.79 -4.85
N LEU A 359 11.36 13.90 -3.59
CA LEU A 359 11.12 15.19 -2.95
C LEU A 359 12.41 16.02 -2.83
N ILE A 360 13.53 15.43 -2.40
CA ILE A 360 14.81 16.14 -2.23
C ILE A 360 15.34 16.63 -3.59
N ILE A 361 15.40 15.74 -4.59
CA ILE A 361 15.86 16.07 -5.94
C ILE A 361 14.93 17.12 -6.57
N GLY A 362 13.62 16.97 -6.38
CA GLY A 362 12.61 17.94 -6.79
C GLY A 362 12.87 19.33 -6.20
N SER A 363 13.03 19.42 -4.88
CA SER A 363 13.31 20.69 -4.18
C SER A 363 14.59 21.36 -4.68
N PHE A 364 15.65 20.58 -4.94
CA PHE A 364 16.92 21.11 -5.45
C PHE A 364 16.76 21.78 -6.83
N PHE A 365 16.18 21.06 -7.80
CA PHE A 365 16.02 21.60 -9.16
C PHE A 365 14.97 22.72 -9.24
N MET A 366 13.90 22.65 -8.43
CA MET A 366 12.93 23.74 -8.33
C MET A 366 13.56 25.02 -7.76
N THR A 367 14.42 24.88 -6.74
CA THR A 367 15.17 26.01 -6.17
C THR A 367 16.06 26.67 -7.22
N ILE A 368 16.84 25.88 -7.97
CA ILE A 368 17.67 26.40 -9.06
C ILE A 368 16.83 27.17 -10.07
N SER A 369 15.69 26.62 -10.47
CA SER A 369 14.81 27.25 -11.46
C SER A 369 14.33 28.62 -10.99
N HIS A 370 13.84 28.72 -9.74
CA HIS A 370 13.37 29.97 -9.17
C HIS A 370 14.48 31.00 -8.96
N VAL A 371 15.66 30.58 -8.52
CA VAL A 371 16.83 31.46 -8.37
C VAL A 371 17.27 32.00 -9.73
N MET A 372 17.32 31.16 -10.75
CA MET A 372 17.69 31.59 -12.11
C MET A 372 16.68 32.60 -12.67
N ILE A 373 15.38 32.36 -12.51
CA ILE A 373 14.34 33.32 -12.92
C ILE A 373 14.49 34.63 -12.14
N ALA A 374 14.70 34.57 -10.83
CA ALA A 374 14.89 35.76 -10.00
C ALA A 374 16.08 36.61 -10.47
N VAL A 375 17.22 35.98 -10.79
CA VAL A 375 18.41 36.64 -11.31
C VAL A 375 18.13 37.30 -12.66
N MET A 376 17.50 36.58 -13.60
CA MET A 376 17.19 37.12 -14.93
C MET A 376 16.23 38.31 -14.86
N VAL A 377 15.16 38.20 -14.06
CA VAL A 377 14.19 39.29 -13.87
C VAL A 377 14.84 40.47 -13.14
N CYS A 378 15.68 40.24 -12.15
CA CYS A 378 16.39 41.32 -11.45
C CYS A 378 17.33 42.10 -12.38
N LEU A 379 18.09 41.41 -13.23
CA LEU A 379 19.11 42.02 -14.08
C LEU A 379 18.59 42.60 -15.39
N PHE A 380 17.46 42.12 -15.92
CA PHE A 380 17.03 42.46 -17.30
C PHE A 380 15.60 42.97 -17.43
N SER A 381 14.82 43.03 -16.34
CA SER A 381 13.41 43.46 -16.42
C SER A 381 13.19 44.93 -16.76
N TYR A 382 14.24 45.77 -16.75
CA TYR A 382 14.14 47.17 -17.16
C TYR A 382 14.02 47.33 -18.68
N ASP A 383 14.55 46.39 -19.48
CA ASP A 383 14.45 46.43 -20.94
C ASP A 383 14.53 45.02 -21.57
N TRP A 384 13.36 44.39 -21.70
CA TRP A 384 13.23 43.09 -22.35
C TRP A 384 13.44 43.12 -23.87
N HIS A 385 13.30 44.28 -24.52
CA HIS A 385 13.45 44.37 -25.98
C HIS A 385 14.90 44.15 -26.41
N THR A 386 15.86 44.65 -25.62
CA THR A 386 17.30 44.42 -25.86
C THR A 386 17.79 43.07 -25.32
N HIS A 387 17.12 42.51 -24.30
CA HIS A 387 17.54 41.28 -23.62
C HIS A 387 16.59 40.10 -23.82
N GLN A 388 16.11 39.89 -25.05
CA GLN A 388 15.16 38.82 -25.37
C GLN A 388 15.67 37.41 -25.00
N ALA A 389 16.97 37.16 -25.07
CA ALA A 389 17.55 35.88 -24.68
C ALA A 389 17.31 35.59 -23.18
N ALA A 390 17.46 36.59 -22.31
CA ALA A 390 17.24 36.44 -20.87
C ALA A 390 15.75 36.17 -20.54
N ALA A 391 14.83 36.79 -21.30
CA ALA A 391 13.40 36.50 -21.21
C ALA A 391 13.11 35.02 -21.52
N TRP A 392 13.64 34.50 -22.63
CA TRP A 392 13.44 33.10 -23.02
C TRP A 392 14.12 32.10 -22.09
N VAL A 393 15.28 32.44 -21.52
CA VAL A 393 15.90 31.66 -20.44
C VAL A 393 14.98 31.58 -19.22
N SER A 394 14.35 32.70 -18.83
CA SER A 394 13.39 32.72 -17.71
C SER A 394 12.19 31.80 -18.00
N VAL A 395 11.65 31.85 -19.22
CA VAL A 395 10.58 30.95 -19.68
C VAL A 395 11.01 29.49 -19.60
N ALA A 396 12.20 29.15 -20.09
CA ALA A 396 12.71 27.79 -20.09
C ALA A 396 12.86 27.21 -18.67
N PHE A 397 13.40 27.99 -17.73
CA PHE A 397 13.48 27.57 -16.32
C PHE A 397 12.10 27.45 -15.67
N LEU A 398 11.12 28.26 -16.08
CA LEU A 398 9.76 28.14 -15.58
C LEU A 398 9.07 26.86 -16.07
N LEU A 399 9.27 26.49 -17.35
CA LEU A 399 8.79 25.22 -17.89
C LEU A 399 9.51 24.02 -17.25
N PHE A 400 10.82 24.11 -17.04
CA PHE A 400 11.61 23.09 -16.35
C PHE A 400 11.14 22.88 -14.91
N TYR A 401 10.88 23.97 -14.17
CA TYR A 401 10.27 23.90 -12.83
C TYR A 401 8.99 23.06 -12.85
N MET A 402 8.13 23.26 -13.85
CA MET A 402 6.82 22.59 -13.92
C MET A 402 6.93 21.10 -14.18
N VAL A 403 7.88 20.67 -15.02
CA VAL A 403 8.19 19.25 -15.23
C VAL A 403 8.72 18.63 -13.94
N VAL A 404 9.69 19.28 -13.30
CA VAL A 404 10.31 18.80 -12.06
C VAL A 404 9.28 18.70 -10.94
N PHE A 405 8.46 19.74 -10.74
CA PHE A 405 7.38 19.72 -9.77
C PHE A 405 6.43 18.55 -10.04
N GLY A 406 5.96 18.41 -11.29
CA GLY A 406 5.07 17.32 -11.69
C GLY A 406 5.65 15.93 -11.43
N ALA A 407 6.96 15.75 -11.63
CA ALA A 407 7.65 14.48 -11.41
C ALA A 407 7.96 14.18 -9.92
N SER A 408 7.81 15.16 -9.02
CA SER A 408 8.20 15.06 -7.60
C SER A 408 7.10 15.53 -6.65
N TRP A 409 7.08 16.83 -6.34
CA TRP A 409 6.18 17.48 -5.37
C TRP A 409 4.71 17.52 -5.81
N GLY A 410 4.39 17.21 -7.06
CA GLY A 410 3.01 17.03 -7.52
C GLY A 410 2.34 15.82 -6.85
N PRO A 411 2.74 14.58 -7.17
CA PRO A 411 2.06 13.36 -6.73
C PRO A 411 2.46 12.89 -5.32
N VAL A 412 3.72 13.05 -4.92
CA VAL A 412 4.23 12.45 -3.67
C VAL A 412 3.50 12.95 -2.42
N PRO A 413 3.21 14.26 -2.25
CA PRO A 413 2.44 14.75 -1.10
C PRO A 413 1.03 14.18 -0.99
N TRP A 414 0.44 13.68 -2.09
CA TRP A 414 -0.88 13.04 -2.08
C TRP A 414 -0.81 11.55 -1.71
N ALA A 415 0.27 10.87 -2.09
CA ALA A 415 0.49 9.47 -1.73
C ALA A 415 0.91 9.30 -0.25
N MET A 416 1.91 10.08 0.17
CA MET A 416 2.62 9.85 1.44
C MET A 416 1.74 9.91 2.71
N PRO A 417 0.76 10.83 2.87
CA PRO A 417 -0.12 10.82 4.04
C PRO A 417 -0.82 9.47 4.25
N SER A 418 -1.29 8.84 3.17
CA SER A 418 -1.96 7.53 3.27
C SER A 418 -1.02 6.39 3.68
N GLU A 419 0.28 6.53 3.38
CA GLU A 419 1.35 5.56 3.67
C GLU A 419 1.93 5.70 5.09
N ILE A 420 1.96 6.92 5.65
CA ILE A 420 2.55 7.20 6.98
C ILE A 420 1.57 6.99 8.14
N PHE A 421 0.27 7.24 7.95
CA PHE A 421 -0.71 7.13 9.03
C PHE A 421 -1.11 5.68 9.29
N ARG A 422 -1.21 5.34 10.58
CA ARG A 422 -1.74 4.05 11.05
C ARG A 422 -3.19 3.86 10.61
N SER A 423 -3.62 2.62 10.38
CA SER A 423 -4.98 2.29 9.90
C SER A 423 -6.10 2.88 10.76
N ASP A 424 -5.93 2.92 12.08
CA ASP A 424 -6.89 3.44 13.06
C ASP A 424 -7.08 4.97 13.01
N LEU A 425 -6.08 5.72 12.52
CA LEU A 425 -6.09 7.19 12.42
C LEU A 425 -5.97 7.71 10.98
N ARG A 426 -5.83 6.82 9.98
CA ARG A 426 -5.52 7.16 8.59
C ARG A 426 -6.49 8.15 7.99
N ALA A 427 -7.79 7.93 8.15
CA ALA A 427 -8.82 8.80 7.58
C ALA A 427 -8.71 10.24 8.12
N LYS A 428 -8.53 10.40 9.44
CA LYS A 428 -8.42 11.73 10.07
C LYS A 428 -7.08 12.40 9.75
N GLY A 429 -5.98 11.64 9.75
CA GLY A 429 -4.65 12.14 9.41
C GLY A 429 -4.55 12.64 7.97
N VAL A 430 -5.12 11.88 7.01
CA VAL A 430 -5.22 12.32 5.61
C VAL A 430 -6.08 13.58 5.51
N ALA A 431 -7.23 13.64 6.20
CA ALA A 431 -8.08 14.84 6.21
C ALA A 431 -7.35 16.09 6.77
N LEU A 432 -6.58 15.96 7.86
CA LEU A 432 -5.74 17.05 8.39
C LEU A 432 -4.72 17.54 7.36
N SER A 433 -4.09 16.61 6.64
CA SER A 433 -3.11 16.91 5.60
C SER A 433 -3.77 17.70 4.45
N THR A 434 -4.93 17.23 3.97
CA THR A 434 -5.74 17.91 2.95
C THR A 434 -6.22 19.29 3.41
N CYS A 435 -6.60 19.45 4.67
CA CYS A 435 -6.94 20.77 5.22
C CYS A 435 -5.74 21.73 5.19
N SER A 436 -4.55 21.24 5.52
CA SER A 436 -3.32 22.02 5.41
C SER A 436 -3.05 22.43 3.96
N ASN A 437 -3.30 21.53 3.00
CA ASN A 437 -3.18 21.83 1.58
C ASN A 437 -4.06 23.02 1.20
N TRP A 438 -5.36 22.93 1.42
CA TRP A 438 -6.31 23.98 0.99
C TRP A 438 -6.09 25.30 1.69
N LEU A 439 -5.78 25.28 2.99
CA LEU A 439 -5.46 26.50 3.72
C LEU A 439 -4.20 27.18 3.18
N SER A 440 -3.14 26.39 2.89
CA SER A 440 -1.92 26.93 2.29
C SER A 440 -2.15 27.42 0.86
N ASN A 441 -2.99 26.73 0.08
CA ASN A 441 -3.37 27.15 -1.27
C ASN A 441 -4.09 28.50 -1.25
N PHE A 442 -5.09 28.65 -0.37
CA PHE A 442 -5.80 29.92 -0.13
C PHE A 442 -4.81 31.07 0.15
N ILE A 443 -3.86 30.85 1.06
CA ILE A 443 -2.84 31.85 1.40
C ILE A 443 -2.03 32.25 0.16
N ILE A 444 -1.49 31.29 -0.58
CA ILE A 444 -0.68 31.55 -1.78
C ILE A 444 -1.51 32.24 -2.87
N GLY A 445 -2.73 31.78 -3.14
CA GLY A 445 -3.63 32.39 -4.11
C GLY A 445 -3.91 33.86 -3.81
N LEU A 446 -4.07 34.20 -2.52
CA LEU A 446 -4.35 35.55 -2.05
C LEU A 446 -3.12 36.48 -2.11
N ILE A 447 -1.95 36.01 -1.66
CA ILE A 447 -0.75 36.85 -1.54
C ILE A 447 0.02 37.00 -2.85
N THR A 448 -0.15 36.08 -3.82
CA THR A 448 0.68 36.07 -5.03
C THR A 448 0.52 37.33 -5.88
N PRO A 449 -0.70 37.79 -6.25
CA PRO A 449 -0.83 38.99 -7.06
C PRO A 449 -0.19 40.25 -6.44
N PRO A 450 -0.44 40.59 -5.15
CA PRO A 450 0.24 41.73 -4.55
C PRO A 450 1.76 41.50 -4.48
N LEU A 451 2.23 40.29 -4.16
CA LEU A 451 3.67 39.98 -4.11
C LEU A 451 4.35 40.26 -5.46
N VAL A 452 3.76 39.79 -6.57
CA VAL A 452 4.29 40.00 -7.92
C VAL A 452 4.26 41.48 -8.31
N VAL A 453 3.16 42.19 -8.00
CA VAL A 453 3.01 43.61 -8.35
C VAL A 453 4.03 44.49 -7.61
N TYR A 454 4.27 44.24 -6.32
CA TYR A 454 5.13 45.10 -5.50
C TYR A 454 6.62 44.74 -5.56
N THR A 455 6.97 43.47 -5.74
CA THR A 455 8.38 43.02 -5.60
C THR A 455 9.06 42.63 -6.92
N ASN A 456 8.29 42.41 -7.99
CA ASN A 456 8.75 41.94 -9.31
C ASN A 456 9.60 40.66 -9.26
N TRP A 457 10.90 40.76 -8.95
CA TRP A 457 11.82 39.61 -8.78
C TRP A 457 11.72 38.96 -7.39
N GLY A 458 11.28 39.70 -6.36
CA GLY A 458 11.21 39.21 -4.99
C GLY A 458 10.24 38.04 -4.80
N ALA A 459 9.20 37.94 -5.64
CA ALA A 459 8.26 36.82 -5.65
C ALA A 459 8.97 35.48 -5.93
N TYR A 460 9.90 35.45 -6.89
CA TYR A 460 10.64 34.23 -7.23
C TYR A 460 11.65 33.86 -6.15
N VAL A 461 12.25 34.84 -5.47
CA VAL A 461 13.13 34.60 -4.31
C VAL A 461 12.33 34.03 -3.14
N PHE A 462 11.12 34.53 -2.90
CA PHE A 462 10.23 34.02 -1.86
C PHE A 462 9.92 32.53 -2.07
N PHE A 463 9.44 32.15 -3.25
CA PHE A 463 9.14 30.75 -3.57
C PHE A 463 10.41 29.88 -3.63
N GLY A 464 11.52 30.40 -4.16
CA GLY A 464 12.81 29.71 -4.16
C GLY A 464 13.34 29.42 -2.76
N GLY A 465 13.13 30.34 -1.80
CA GLY A 465 13.44 30.11 -0.39
C GLY A 465 12.64 28.97 0.23
N PHE A 466 11.34 28.91 -0.05
CA PHE A 466 10.49 27.78 0.38
C PHE A 466 10.85 26.47 -0.32
N CYS A 467 11.29 26.50 -1.58
CA CYS A 467 11.83 25.32 -2.26
C CYS A 467 13.07 24.78 -1.53
N ALA A 468 14.02 25.66 -1.16
CA ALA A 468 15.21 25.25 -0.42
C ALA A 468 14.86 24.70 0.98
N LEU A 469 13.99 25.39 1.72
CA LEU A 469 13.50 24.96 3.03
C LEU A 469 12.79 23.61 2.95
N SER A 470 11.97 23.38 1.92
CA SER A 470 11.28 22.11 1.70
C SER A 470 12.27 20.95 1.53
N GLY A 471 13.39 21.17 0.82
CA GLY A 471 14.43 20.16 0.64
C GLY A 471 15.16 19.84 1.94
N ILE A 472 15.53 20.86 2.72
CA ILE A 472 16.17 20.70 4.03
C ILE A 472 15.24 19.96 5.00
N TRP A 473 13.97 20.39 5.06
CA TRP A 473 12.97 19.75 5.91
C TRP A 473 12.74 18.29 5.52
N THR A 474 12.63 17.99 4.22
CA THR A 474 12.48 16.62 3.71
C THR A 474 13.67 15.76 4.11
N TRP A 475 14.89 16.30 3.99
CA TRP A 475 16.10 15.58 4.38
C TRP A 475 16.11 15.23 5.88
N LEU A 476 15.64 16.13 6.75
CA LEU A 476 15.66 15.96 8.20
C LEU A 476 14.49 15.13 8.77
N SER A 477 13.27 15.32 8.24
CA SER A 477 12.03 14.89 8.93
C SER A 477 11.25 13.81 8.18
N VAL A 478 11.44 13.66 6.87
CA VAL A 478 10.65 12.73 6.06
C VAL A 478 11.36 11.36 5.98
N PRO A 479 10.74 10.29 6.51
CA PRO A 479 11.26 8.94 6.35
C PRO A 479 11.03 8.43 4.93
N GLU A 480 11.80 7.41 4.51
CA GLU A 480 11.43 6.65 3.32
C GLU A 480 10.23 5.75 3.64
N THR A 481 9.23 5.75 2.76
CA THR A 481 7.97 5.01 2.94
C THR A 481 7.83 3.83 1.99
N LYS A 482 8.83 3.62 1.12
CA LYS A 482 8.84 2.49 0.18
C LYS A 482 8.94 1.16 0.91
N GLY A 483 7.85 0.41 0.86
CA GLY A 483 7.81 -1.05 0.92
C GLY A 483 8.69 -1.71 1.95
N LEU A 484 8.32 -1.52 3.22
CA LEU A 484 9.03 -2.08 4.35
C LEU A 484 8.25 -3.29 4.87
N LEU A 485 8.86 -4.47 4.82
CA LEU A 485 8.51 -5.56 5.73
C LEU A 485 9.02 -5.16 7.11
N GLU A 486 8.13 -5.10 8.09
CA GLU A 486 8.46 -4.94 9.51
C GLU A 486 7.70 -5.99 10.31
N ALA A 487 8.40 -7.00 10.82
CA ALA A 487 7.82 -8.08 11.61
C ALA A 487 8.53 -8.20 12.96
N ARG A 488 7.81 -7.99 14.06
CA ARG A 488 8.36 -8.02 15.43
C ARG A 488 7.84 -9.23 16.21
N LEU A 489 8.74 -10.10 16.65
CA LEU A 489 8.46 -11.23 17.53
C LEU A 489 8.78 -10.84 18.97
N GLU A 490 7.89 -11.17 19.91
CA GLU A 490 8.09 -10.92 21.35
C GLU A 490 9.32 -11.66 21.90
N GLN A 491 9.60 -12.85 21.37
CA GLN A 491 10.75 -13.67 21.76
C GLN A 491 11.50 -14.18 20.52
N ALA A 492 12.80 -13.93 20.46
CA ALA A 492 13.69 -14.44 19.42
C ALA A 492 13.78 -15.98 19.43
N ASP A 493 13.48 -16.63 20.56
CA ASP A 493 13.48 -18.09 20.73
C ASP A 493 12.63 -18.83 19.70
N LEU A 494 11.48 -18.27 19.31
CA LEU A 494 10.59 -18.88 18.32
C LEU A 494 11.31 -19.07 16.97
N LEU A 495 11.83 -17.99 16.39
CA LEU A 495 12.50 -18.07 15.09
C LEU A 495 13.81 -18.86 15.16
N LYS A 496 14.53 -18.78 16.29
CA LYS A 496 15.73 -19.61 16.54
C LYS A 496 15.42 -21.10 16.43
N LYS A 497 14.42 -21.57 17.17
CA LYS A 497 14.04 -22.99 17.19
C LYS A 497 13.51 -23.46 15.83
N VAL A 498 12.76 -22.61 15.13
CA VAL A 498 12.28 -22.91 13.76
C VAL A 498 13.46 -23.07 12.81
N VAL A 499 14.37 -22.09 12.75
CA VAL A 499 15.56 -22.14 11.89
C VAL A 499 16.46 -23.34 12.24
N ASP A 500 16.66 -23.61 13.53
CA ASP A 500 17.44 -24.77 13.99
C ASP A 500 16.82 -26.12 13.60
N ALA A 501 15.49 -26.21 13.46
CA ALA A 501 14.81 -27.43 13.03
C ALA A 501 14.95 -27.69 11.52
N ILE A 502 15.07 -26.63 10.70
CA ILE A 502 15.04 -26.73 9.23
C ILE A 502 16.42 -26.68 8.56
N LYS A 503 17.43 -26.07 9.22
CA LYS A 503 18.77 -25.83 8.63
C LYS A 503 19.53 -27.07 8.16
N ASP A 504 19.19 -28.26 8.67
CA ASP A 504 19.85 -29.51 8.31
C ASP A 504 19.18 -30.20 7.11
N LEU A 505 17.98 -29.74 6.72
CA LEU A 505 17.27 -30.17 5.51
C LEU A 505 17.59 -29.27 4.33
N VAL A 506 17.64 -27.96 4.58
CA VAL A 506 17.76 -26.93 3.55
C VAL A 506 18.83 -25.92 3.94
N GLN A 507 19.69 -25.55 3.00
CA GLN A 507 20.75 -24.55 3.22
C GLN A 507 20.29 -23.14 2.84
N ASP A 508 19.63 -23.03 1.68
CA ASP A 508 19.17 -21.78 1.08
C ASP A 508 17.67 -21.89 0.77
N CYS A 509 16.89 -20.88 1.14
CA CYS A 509 15.44 -20.88 0.97
C CYS A 509 14.88 -19.47 0.91
N ASN A 510 13.72 -19.32 0.27
CA ASN A 510 12.96 -18.09 0.29
C ASN A 510 12.03 -18.03 1.51
N PHE A 511 12.08 -16.90 2.22
CA PHE A 511 11.07 -16.51 3.19
C PHE A 511 10.07 -15.62 2.45
N ASP A 512 8.93 -16.18 2.10
CA ASP A 512 7.85 -15.49 1.39
C ASP A 512 7.00 -14.72 2.38
N CYS A 513 7.15 -13.41 2.38
CA CYS A 513 6.46 -12.49 3.28
C CYS A 513 5.29 -11.83 2.55
N ASN A 514 4.10 -11.86 3.15
CA ASN A 514 2.90 -11.20 2.64
C ASN A 514 2.04 -10.69 3.80
N ASP A 515 0.87 -10.12 3.53
CA ASP A 515 -0.06 -9.64 4.55
C ASP A 515 -0.51 -10.71 5.57
N SER A 516 -0.50 -11.99 5.18
CA SER A 516 -0.90 -13.13 6.03
C SER A 516 0.19 -13.61 6.98
N GLY A 517 1.47 -13.30 6.71
CA GLY A 517 2.60 -13.76 7.52
C GLY A 517 3.87 -14.08 6.72
N ILE A 518 4.76 -14.85 7.33
CA ILE A 518 6.02 -15.32 6.74
C ILE A 518 5.90 -16.82 6.47
N ALA A 519 5.96 -17.20 5.21
CA ALA A 519 5.96 -18.58 4.76
C ALA A 519 7.34 -19.02 4.28
N LEU A 520 7.60 -20.31 4.33
CA LEU A 520 8.78 -20.93 3.72
C LEU A 520 8.40 -22.30 3.20
N GLN A 521 8.85 -22.62 2.00
CA GLN A 521 8.74 -23.96 1.45
C GLN A 521 10.03 -24.32 0.72
N ALA A 522 10.58 -25.49 1.02
CA ALA A 522 11.79 -25.95 0.36
C ALA A 522 11.93 -27.48 0.41
N MET A 523 12.54 -28.05 -0.63
CA MET A 523 12.95 -29.46 -0.67
C MET A 523 14.40 -29.61 -0.23
N ASP A 524 14.73 -30.78 0.29
CA ASP A 524 16.11 -31.18 0.52
C ASP A 524 16.84 -31.48 -0.81
N ASN A 525 18.17 -31.55 -0.77
CA ASN A 525 19.00 -31.81 -1.96
C ASN A 525 18.71 -33.14 -2.65
N SER A 526 18.09 -34.10 -1.96
CA SER A 526 17.72 -35.41 -2.51
C SER A 526 16.29 -35.46 -3.05
N HIS A 527 15.49 -34.40 -2.90
CA HIS A 527 14.07 -34.35 -3.27
C HIS A 527 13.22 -35.45 -2.63
N VAL A 528 13.57 -35.87 -1.41
CA VAL A 528 12.88 -36.90 -0.63
C VAL A 528 12.06 -36.29 0.51
N ALA A 529 12.50 -35.14 1.03
CA ALA A 529 11.86 -34.43 2.11
C ALA A 529 11.54 -32.98 1.72
N LEU A 530 10.33 -32.54 2.08
CA LEU A 530 9.88 -31.16 1.91
C LEU A 530 9.60 -30.56 3.29
N VAL A 531 10.04 -29.33 3.52
CA VAL A 531 9.64 -28.51 4.66
C VAL A 531 8.66 -27.43 4.22
N SER A 532 7.61 -27.23 5.01
CA SER A 532 6.63 -26.15 4.83
C SER A 532 6.37 -25.48 6.18
N MET A 533 6.61 -24.17 6.25
CA MET A 533 6.46 -23.36 7.45
C MET A 533 5.52 -22.20 7.16
N MET A 534 4.65 -21.87 8.10
CA MET A 534 3.81 -20.68 8.08
C MET A 534 3.81 -20.03 9.46
N LEU A 535 4.37 -18.83 9.56
CA LEU A 535 4.25 -17.96 10.72
C LEU A 535 3.23 -16.88 10.40
N LYS A 536 2.03 -16.97 10.97
CA LYS A 536 0.94 -16.03 10.72
C LYS A 536 1.25 -14.64 11.29
N ALA A 537 0.73 -13.60 10.64
CA ALA A 537 0.86 -12.21 11.06
C ALA A 537 0.42 -11.96 12.52
N GLU A 538 -0.56 -12.74 13.01
CA GLU A 538 -1.03 -12.70 14.41
C GLU A 538 0.06 -13.06 15.43
N GLY A 539 1.08 -13.83 15.02
CA GLY A 539 2.23 -14.18 15.85
C GLY A 539 3.26 -13.06 16.03
N PHE A 540 3.05 -11.90 15.39
CA PHE A 540 3.96 -10.76 15.43
C PHE A 540 3.25 -9.50 15.97
N SER A 541 3.99 -8.66 16.69
CA SER A 541 3.48 -7.44 17.34
C SER A 541 4.52 -6.31 17.28
N PRO A 542 4.49 -5.42 16.26
CA PRO A 542 3.59 -5.40 15.09
C PRO A 542 4.08 -6.25 13.90
N TYR A 543 3.15 -6.58 12.99
CA TYR A 543 3.42 -7.09 11.64
C TYR A 543 3.00 -6.06 10.58
N ARG A 544 3.85 -5.80 9.60
CA ARG A 544 3.55 -5.00 8.42
C ARG A 544 4.28 -5.58 7.23
N CYS A 545 3.54 -5.92 6.19
CA CYS A 545 4.08 -6.30 4.89
C CYS A 545 3.26 -5.57 3.83
N ASP A 546 3.83 -4.52 3.25
CA ASP A 546 3.10 -3.64 2.32
C ASP A 546 2.94 -4.27 0.92
N ARG A 547 3.83 -5.20 0.55
CA ARG A 547 3.86 -5.94 -0.72
C ARG A 547 4.43 -7.34 -0.47
N ASN A 548 4.03 -8.31 -1.30
CA ASN A 548 4.61 -9.65 -1.23
C ASN A 548 6.11 -9.58 -1.59
N VAL A 549 6.98 -10.07 -0.71
CA VAL A 549 8.43 -10.07 -0.88
C VAL A 549 8.97 -11.46 -0.58
N ALA A 550 9.78 -12.00 -1.48
CA ALA A 550 10.55 -13.22 -1.25
C ALA A 550 11.95 -12.84 -0.78
N LEU A 551 12.34 -13.28 0.42
CA LEU A 551 13.67 -13.03 0.98
C LEU A 551 14.51 -14.30 0.85
N GLY A 552 15.43 -14.35 -0.11
CA GLY A 552 16.34 -15.48 -0.24
C GLY A 552 17.43 -15.44 0.83
N VAL A 553 17.34 -16.38 1.77
CA VAL A 553 18.16 -16.41 2.98
C VAL A 553 18.98 -17.70 3.05
N ASN A 554 20.27 -17.54 3.31
CA ASN A 554 21.14 -18.64 3.73
C ASN A 554 20.93 -18.95 5.22
N LEU A 555 20.35 -20.11 5.52
CA LEU A 555 19.96 -20.51 6.89
C LEU A 555 21.16 -20.68 7.81
N THR A 556 22.33 -21.05 7.28
CA THR A 556 23.57 -21.14 8.08
C THR A 556 24.01 -19.77 8.59
N SER A 557 23.88 -18.74 7.75
CA SER A 557 24.22 -17.36 8.10
C SER A 557 23.18 -16.76 9.04
N LEU A 558 21.89 -16.98 8.77
CA LEU A 558 20.79 -16.58 9.66
C LEU A 558 20.96 -17.18 11.07
N THR A 559 21.31 -18.47 11.16
CA THR A 559 21.57 -19.15 12.44
C THR A 559 22.69 -18.47 13.24
N LYS A 560 23.77 -18.03 12.57
CA LYS A 560 24.89 -17.34 13.24
C LYS A 560 24.45 -15.99 13.82
N VAL A 561 23.63 -15.24 13.08
CA VAL A 561 23.08 -13.96 13.55
C VAL A 561 22.12 -14.16 14.72
N LEU A 562 21.20 -15.12 14.61
CA LEU A 562 20.24 -15.44 15.67
C LEU A 562 20.93 -15.87 16.97
N ARG A 563 22.07 -16.54 16.91
CA ARG A 563 22.87 -16.92 18.11
C ARG A 563 23.44 -15.73 18.89
N ALA A 564 23.48 -14.53 18.31
CA ALA A 564 23.95 -13.34 19.01
C ALA A 564 22.95 -12.81 20.05
N ALA A 565 21.66 -13.18 19.93
CA ALA A 565 20.59 -12.78 20.83
C ALA A 565 20.41 -13.75 21.99
N GLN A 566 19.85 -13.30 23.11
CA GLN A 566 19.26 -14.15 24.14
C GLN A 566 17.88 -14.68 23.70
N ASN A 567 17.32 -15.65 24.42
CA ASN A 567 16.04 -16.26 24.04
C ASN A 567 14.85 -15.32 24.31
N GLU A 568 14.94 -14.52 25.37
CA GLU A 568 13.93 -13.54 25.80
C GLU A 568 14.10 -12.16 25.14
N ASP A 569 15.07 -12.03 24.21
CA ASP A 569 15.23 -10.78 23.46
C ASP A 569 14.10 -10.65 22.44
N ILE A 570 13.61 -9.43 22.27
CA ILE A 570 12.61 -9.09 21.26
C ILE A 570 13.32 -9.01 19.91
N LEU A 571 12.83 -9.71 18.90
CA LEU A 571 13.40 -9.71 17.56
C LEU A 571 12.52 -8.89 16.61
N THR A 572 13.11 -7.91 15.93
CA THR A 572 12.47 -7.18 14.83
C THR A 572 13.19 -7.50 13.52
N ILE A 573 12.44 -7.97 12.54
CA ILE A 573 12.90 -8.29 11.19
C ILE A 573 12.45 -7.15 10.26
N LYS A 574 13.40 -6.58 9.52
CA LYS A 574 13.14 -5.49 8.58
C LYS A 574 13.74 -5.80 7.22
N ALA A 575 12.95 -5.63 6.15
CA ALA A 575 13.43 -5.75 4.78
C ALA A 575 12.74 -4.72 3.89
N GLU A 576 13.47 -4.21 2.89
CA GLU A 576 12.94 -3.34 1.84
C GLU A 576 12.26 -4.15 0.71
N ASP A 577 11.58 -3.49 -0.23
CA ASP A 577 10.86 -4.12 -1.36
C ASP A 577 11.75 -4.92 -2.33
N ALA A 578 13.01 -4.49 -2.52
CA ALA A 578 14.01 -5.17 -3.34
C ALA A 578 15.26 -5.35 -2.46
N PRO A 579 15.17 -6.22 -1.46
CA PRO A 579 16.11 -6.20 -0.37
C PRO A 579 17.40 -6.92 -0.77
N ASP A 580 18.51 -6.19 -0.83
CA ASP A 580 19.85 -6.78 -0.89
C ASP A 580 20.28 -7.31 0.50
N VAL A 581 19.60 -6.84 1.56
CA VAL A 581 19.93 -7.09 2.97
C VAL A 581 18.65 -7.25 3.79
N LEU A 582 18.65 -8.23 4.69
CA LEU A 582 17.69 -8.43 5.77
C LEU A 582 18.28 -7.87 7.07
N ASN A 583 17.61 -6.89 7.66
CA ASN A 583 18.02 -6.27 8.92
C ASN A 583 17.33 -6.96 10.10
N LEU A 584 18.13 -7.37 11.09
CA LEU A 584 17.68 -8.07 12.29
C LEU A 584 18.08 -7.26 13.53
N VAL A 585 17.09 -6.75 14.26
CA VAL A 585 17.27 -5.96 15.47
C VAL A 585 16.84 -6.77 16.69
N PHE A 586 17.74 -6.94 17.65
CA PHE A 586 17.48 -7.57 18.93
C PHE A 586 17.47 -6.52 20.04
N GLU A 587 16.39 -6.50 20.81
CA GLU A 587 16.19 -5.61 21.94
C GLU A 587 16.07 -6.45 23.22
N SER A 588 16.95 -6.20 24.20
CA SER A 588 16.91 -6.92 25.46
C SER A 588 15.76 -6.42 26.33
N SER A 589 15.02 -7.35 26.95
CA SER A 589 13.91 -7.04 27.85
C SER A 589 14.36 -6.59 29.24
N GLU A 590 15.58 -6.96 29.66
CA GLU A 590 16.14 -6.66 30.99
C GLU A 590 17.16 -5.52 30.98
N SER A 591 17.76 -5.23 29.82
CA SER A 591 18.79 -4.20 29.66
C SER A 591 18.48 -3.30 28.48
N ASP A 592 18.89 -2.03 28.52
CA ASP A 592 18.72 -1.07 27.41
C ASP A 592 19.71 -1.34 26.25
N ARG A 593 19.94 -2.62 25.94
CA ARG A 593 20.88 -3.07 24.93
C ARG A 593 20.10 -3.39 23.64
N LEU A 594 20.46 -2.68 22.59
CA LEU A 594 19.99 -2.90 21.22
C LEU A 594 21.15 -3.39 20.36
N SER A 595 20.95 -4.50 19.64
CA SER A 595 21.94 -5.08 18.73
C SER A 595 21.32 -5.23 17.34
N GLU A 596 22.00 -4.69 16.32
CA GLU A 596 21.51 -4.66 14.94
C GLU A 596 22.49 -5.40 14.03
N TYR A 597 21.96 -6.27 13.17
CA TYR A 597 22.73 -7.12 12.27
C TYR A 597 22.12 -7.12 10.88
N ASP A 598 22.98 -6.93 9.88
CA ASP A 598 22.63 -6.95 8.46
C ASP A 598 23.03 -8.30 7.84
N LEU A 599 22.04 -9.04 7.33
CA LEU A 599 22.23 -10.31 6.65
C LEU A 599 22.04 -10.13 5.14
N LYS A 600 23.06 -10.43 4.34
CA LYS A 600 22.93 -10.35 2.88
C LYS A 600 21.91 -11.37 2.36
N LEU A 601 21.06 -10.91 1.47
CA LEU A 601 20.10 -11.72 0.75
C LEU A 601 20.68 -12.20 -0.58
N MET A 602 20.05 -13.22 -1.16
CA MET A 602 20.45 -13.82 -2.43
C MET A 602 19.23 -14.13 -3.28
N ASP A 603 19.37 -14.08 -4.59
CA ASP A 603 18.30 -14.49 -5.50
C ASP A 603 18.25 -16.02 -5.57
N ILE A 604 17.12 -16.61 -5.18
CA ILE A 604 16.87 -18.05 -5.23
C ILE A 604 15.67 -18.28 -6.14
N ASP A 605 15.93 -18.83 -7.32
CA ASP A 605 14.90 -19.32 -8.22
C ASP A 605 14.35 -20.64 -7.66
N GLN A 606 13.18 -20.59 -7.02
CA GLN A 606 12.54 -21.77 -6.43
C GLN A 606 11.14 -21.96 -7.01
N GLU A 607 10.86 -23.15 -7.54
CA GLU A 607 9.51 -23.54 -7.97
C GLU A 607 8.62 -23.72 -6.74
N HIS A 608 7.49 -23.00 -6.69
CA HIS A 608 6.50 -23.17 -5.64
C HIS A 608 5.79 -24.52 -5.85
N LEU A 609 5.91 -25.42 -4.89
CA LEU A 609 5.37 -26.77 -4.99
C LEU A 609 3.97 -26.78 -4.39
N GLY A 610 2.94 -27.00 -5.21
CA GLY A 610 1.59 -27.21 -4.70
C GLY A 610 1.57 -28.45 -3.79
N ILE A 611 1.21 -28.26 -2.51
CA ILE A 611 0.91 -29.39 -1.62
C ILE A 611 -0.58 -29.72 -1.83
N PRO A 612 -0.93 -30.88 -2.40
CA PRO A 612 -2.33 -31.23 -2.61
C PRO A 612 -3.04 -31.48 -1.27
N ASP A 613 -4.28 -31.00 -1.16
CA ASP A 613 -5.18 -31.36 -0.05
C ASP A 613 -5.48 -32.85 -0.15
N THR A 614 -4.79 -33.64 0.67
CA THR A 614 -4.90 -35.10 0.65
C THR A 614 -5.65 -35.59 1.88
N GLU A 615 -6.61 -36.48 1.68
CA GLU A 615 -7.17 -37.28 2.76
C GLU A 615 -6.17 -38.36 3.19
N TYR A 616 -5.90 -38.42 4.50
CA TYR A 616 -4.98 -39.41 5.06
C TYR A 616 -5.75 -40.59 5.64
N ALA A 617 -5.24 -41.80 5.42
CA ALA A 617 -5.83 -43.03 5.92
C ALA A 617 -5.72 -43.18 7.45
N ALA A 618 -4.65 -42.63 8.03
CA ALA A 618 -4.44 -42.58 9.47
C ALA A 618 -3.93 -41.20 9.91
N VAL A 619 -4.51 -40.66 10.98
CA VAL A 619 -4.07 -39.42 11.64
C VAL A 619 -3.78 -39.72 13.10
N ILE A 620 -2.54 -39.46 13.52
CA ILE A 620 -2.04 -39.82 14.85
C ILE A 620 -1.56 -38.54 15.54
N ASN A 621 -2.22 -38.16 16.62
CA ASN A 621 -1.73 -37.11 17.51
C ASN A 621 -1.06 -37.75 18.72
N MET A 622 0.19 -37.36 19.00
CA MET A 622 0.93 -37.90 20.14
C MET A 622 1.92 -36.87 20.71
N PRO A 623 2.50 -37.12 21.90
CA PRO A 623 3.47 -36.20 22.48
C PRO A 623 4.76 -36.14 21.66
N SER A 624 5.23 -34.92 21.36
CA SER A 624 6.42 -34.70 20.51
C SER A 624 7.69 -35.28 21.15
N SER A 625 7.77 -35.28 22.48
CA SER A 625 8.87 -35.89 23.24
C SER A 625 8.92 -37.41 23.10
N GLU A 626 7.75 -38.07 23.05
CA GLU A 626 7.66 -39.53 22.92
C GLU A 626 8.02 -39.95 21.49
N PHE A 627 7.51 -39.24 20.48
CA PHE A 627 7.88 -39.48 19.09
C PHE A 627 9.38 -39.34 18.87
N LYS A 628 9.99 -38.27 19.42
CA LYS A 628 11.44 -38.07 19.39
C LYS A 628 12.21 -39.23 20.02
N ARG A 629 11.76 -39.71 21.18
CA ARG A 629 12.40 -40.84 21.87
C ARG A 629 12.36 -42.10 21.01
N ILE A 630 11.19 -42.44 20.44
CA ILE A 630 11.02 -43.59 19.57
C ILE A 630 11.96 -43.53 18.35
N CYS A 631 12.01 -42.38 17.66
CA CYS A 631 12.88 -42.24 16.49
C CYS A 631 14.37 -42.39 16.85
N VAL A 632 14.82 -41.81 17.98
CA VAL A 632 16.22 -41.91 18.43
C VAL A 632 16.56 -43.34 18.85
N ASP A 633 15.68 -43.99 19.61
CA ASP A 633 15.91 -45.35 20.11
C ASP A 633 15.98 -46.37 18.94
N LEU A 634 15.11 -46.23 17.94
CA LEU A 634 15.11 -47.10 16.76
C LEU A 634 16.26 -46.81 15.79
N MET A 635 16.72 -45.54 15.68
CA MET A 635 17.86 -45.17 14.84
C MET A 635 19.17 -45.85 15.28
N ALA A 636 19.28 -46.25 16.55
CA ALA A 636 20.41 -47.02 17.04
C ALA A 636 20.44 -48.47 16.51
N LEU A 637 19.33 -48.99 15.98
CA LEU A 637 19.19 -50.37 15.52
C LEU A 637 19.15 -50.49 14.00
N SER A 638 18.50 -49.55 13.30
CA SER A 638 18.34 -49.58 11.84
C SER A 638 18.26 -48.16 11.26
N GLU A 639 18.52 -48.03 9.96
CA GLU A 639 18.36 -46.76 9.23
C GLU A 639 16.91 -46.50 8.77
N SER A 640 16.04 -47.52 8.86
CA SER A 640 14.66 -47.48 8.39
C SER A 640 13.69 -47.91 9.50
N VAL A 641 12.50 -47.32 9.51
CA VAL A 641 11.39 -47.69 10.40
C VAL A 641 10.13 -47.94 9.58
N SER A 642 9.48 -49.06 9.84
CA SER A 642 8.12 -49.36 9.38
C SER A 642 7.13 -48.82 10.41
N ILE A 643 6.26 -47.91 9.98
CA ILE A 643 5.19 -47.33 10.78
C ILE A 643 3.88 -47.97 10.31
N GLU A 644 3.30 -48.79 11.19
CA GLU A 644 2.05 -49.52 10.96
C GLU A 644 0.95 -48.92 11.83
N ALA A 645 -0.11 -48.40 11.23
CA ALA A 645 -1.30 -47.91 11.93
C ALA A 645 -2.46 -48.90 11.73
N SER A 646 -2.98 -49.44 12.83
CA SER A 646 -4.05 -50.43 12.84
C SER A 646 -5.05 -50.15 13.98
N LYS A 647 -6.11 -50.97 14.08
CA LYS A 647 -7.08 -50.87 15.18
C LYS A 647 -6.46 -51.12 16.56
N ASP A 648 -5.35 -51.86 16.62
CA ASP A 648 -4.65 -52.20 17.86
C ASP A 648 -3.70 -51.08 18.34
N GLY A 649 -3.51 -50.04 17.53
CA GLY A 649 -2.64 -48.91 17.79
C GLY A 649 -1.65 -48.64 16.65
N VAL A 650 -0.66 -47.79 16.93
CA VAL A 650 0.43 -47.46 16.01
C VAL A 650 1.68 -48.19 16.45
N LYS A 651 2.29 -48.95 15.55
CA LYS A 651 3.51 -49.72 15.80
C LYS A 651 4.65 -49.17 14.95
N PHE A 652 5.73 -48.81 15.61
CA PHE A 652 7.01 -48.44 15.00
C PHE A 652 7.94 -49.65 15.11
N SER A 653 8.34 -50.22 13.98
CA SER A 653 9.20 -51.39 13.97
C SER A 653 10.38 -51.23 13.03
N CYS A 654 11.52 -51.81 13.38
CA CYS A 654 12.70 -51.80 12.55
C CYS A 654 13.40 -53.15 12.63
N ALA A 655 14.01 -53.54 11.52
CA ALA A 655 14.94 -54.66 11.44
C ALA A 655 16.29 -54.10 10.98
N GLY A 656 17.35 -54.46 11.68
CA GLY A 656 18.72 -54.05 11.35
C GLY A 656 19.73 -55.09 11.81
N ASP A 657 20.98 -54.91 11.39
CA ASP A 657 22.05 -55.91 11.60
C ASP A 657 22.37 -56.14 13.08
N ILE A 658 22.13 -55.13 13.91
CA ILE A 658 22.37 -55.17 15.37
C ILE A 658 21.23 -55.92 16.09
N GLY A 659 20.01 -55.86 15.54
CA GLY A 659 18.81 -56.46 16.12
C GLY A 659 17.53 -55.82 15.63
N ASN A 660 16.40 -56.39 16.07
CA ASN A 660 15.07 -55.89 15.74
C ASN A 660 14.49 -55.12 16.92
N GLY A 661 13.82 -54.01 16.64
CA GLY A 661 13.14 -53.18 17.64
C GLY A 661 11.69 -52.93 17.25
N ALA A 662 10.78 -52.94 18.23
CA ALA A 662 9.39 -52.56 18.01
C ALA A 662 8.83 -51.82 19.22
N VAL A 663 8.15 -50.71 18.98
CA VAL A 663 7.41 -49.91 19.97
C VAL A 663 5.97 -49.79 19.50
N THR A 664 5.01 -50.05 20.39
CA THR A 664 3.58 -49.95 20.05
C THR A 664 2.90 -48.97 21.00
N LEU A 665 2.24 -47.98 20.41
CA LEU A 665 1.45 -46.99 21.12
C LEU A 665 -0.03 -47.28 20.90
N ARG A 666 -0.77 -47.36 22.00
CA ARG A 666 -2.23 -47.50 21.98
C ARG A 666 -2.88 -46.16 22.26
N SER A 667 -4.07 -45.96 21.71
CA SER A 667 -4.83 -44.75 22.01
C SER A 667 -5.15 -44.71 23.51
N HIS A 668 -4.85 -43.58 24.14
CA HIS A 668 -5.12 -43.36 25.55
C HIS A 668 -5.33 -41.88 25.82
N SER A 669 -6.33 -41.58 26.65
CA SER A 669 -6.69 -40.24 27.08
C SER A 669 -6.50 -40.10 28.58
N ASN A 670 -5.65 -39.18 29.01
CA ASN A 670 -5.42 -38.80 30.39
C ASN A 670 -6.09 -37.46 30.70
N VAL A 671 -7.04 -37.46 31.64
CA VAL A 671 -7.82 -36.26 32.01
C VAL A 671 -6.95 -35.23 32.75
N ASP A 672 -5.98 -35.68 33.54
CA ASP A 672 -5.13 -34.80 34.36
C ASP A 672 -3.99 -34.16 33.56
N LYS A 673 -3.55 -34.82 32.47
CA LYS A 673 -2.45 -34.39 31.61
C LYS A 673 -2.78 -34.63 30.13
N PRO A 674 -3.62 -33.79 29.51
CA PRO A 674 -4.01 -33.95 28.11
C PRO A 674 -2.82 -33.90 27.13
N ASP A 675 -1.73 -33.22 27.50
CA ASP A 675 -0.48 -33.14 26.72
C ASP A 675 0.21 -34.50 26.50
N LEU A 676 -0.19 -35.55 27.24
CA LEU A 676 0.35 -36.91 27.11
C LEU A 676 -0.53 -37.85 26.28
N ASN A 677 -1.68 -37.38 25.80
CA ASN A 677 -2.65 -38.21 25.09
C ASN A 677 -2.10 -38.71 23.76
N VAL A 678 -2.57 -39.90 23.38
CA VAL A 678 -2.36 -40.44 22.04
C VAL A 678 -3.73 -40.68 21.43
N ASP A 679 -4.06 -39.90 20.41
CA ASP A 679 -5.30 -39.99 19.66
C ASP A 679 -4.99 -40.54 18.27
N ILE A 680 -5.68 -41.61 17.89
CA ILE A 680 -5.46 -42.31 16.62
C ILE A 680 -6.81 -42.34 15.90
N GLU A 681 -6.90 -41.61 14.81
CA GLU A 681 -8.03 -41.64 13.87
C GLU A 681 -7.63 -42.51 12.68
N LEU A 682 -8.36 -43.61 12.48
CA LEU A 682 -8.04 -44.60 11.46
C LEU A 682 -9.24 -44.80 10.52
N THR A 683 -9.05 -44.52 9.25
CA THR A 683 -9.98 -44.84 8.17
C THR A 683 -9.64 -46.20 7.58
N GLU A 684 -8.37 -46.43 7.23
CA GLU A 684 -7.85 -47.68 6.68
C GLU A 684 -6.49 -48.06 7.29
N PRO A 685 -6.18 -49.35 7.48
CA PRO A 685 -4.86 -49.79 7.93
C PRO A 685 -3.77 -49.43 6.93
N VAL A 686 -2.67 -48.85 7.41
CA VAL A 686 -1.54 -48.40 6.58
C VAL A 686 -0.22 -48.84 7.21
N SER A 687 0.70 -49.32 6.38
CA SER A 687 2.02 -49.76 6.81
C SER A 687 3.07 -49.31 5.80
N LEU A 688 3.89 -48.33 6.19
CA LEU A 688 4.88 -47.71 5.31
C LEU A 688 6.24 -47.62 5.98
N THR A 689 7.30 -47.72 5.17
CA THR A 689 8.68 -47.67 5.66
C THR A 689 9.30 -46.30 5.35
N PHE A 690 9.95 -45.69 6.33
CA PHE A 690 10.57 -44.37 6.21
C PHE A 690 12.03 -44.39 6.70
N SER A 691 12.82 -43.41 6.26
CA SER A 691 14.17 -43.22 6.76
C SER A 691 14.17 -42.58 8.16
N LEU A 692 14.80 -43.26 9.13
CA LEU A 692 14.93 -42.75 10.50
C LEU A 692 15.80 -41.49 10.57
N LYS A 693 16.76 -41.33 9.66
CA LYS A 693 17.62 -40.13 9.59
C LYS A 693 16.80 -38.85 9.41
N TYR A 694 15.81 -38.86 8.51
CA TYR A 694 14.93 -37.71 8.29
C TYR A 694 13.99 -37.49 9.48
N LEU A 695 13.39 -38.56 10.02
CA LEU A 695 12.49 -38.45 11.17
C LEU A 695 13.20 -37.88 12.42
N VAL A 696 14.44 -38.30 12.68
CA VAL A 696 15.25 -37.73 13.77
C VAL A 696 15.58 -36.25 13.53
N ASN A 697 15.77 -35.82 12.28
CA ASN A 697 15.91 -34.40 11.95
C ASN A 697 14.61 -33.63 12.22
N PHE A 698 13.44 -34.14 11.81
CA PHE A 698 12.15 -33.51 12.07
C PHE A 698 11.87 -33.37 13.56
N CYS A 699 12.29 -34.35 14.37
CA CYS A 699 12.18 -34.32 15.83
C CYS A 699 12.96 -33.18 16.52
N LYS A 700 13.81 -32.42 15.81
CA LYS A 700 14.40 -31.17 16.34
C LYS A 700 13.33 -30.10 16.61
N ALA A 701 12.21 -30.14 15.89
CA ALA A 701 11.05 -29.27 16.10
C ALA A 701 10.24 -29.60 17.38
N ALA A 702 10.55 -30.69 18.11
CA ALA A 702 9.83 -31.05 19.34
C ALA A 702 9.89 -29.96 20.44
N GLY A 703 10.85 -29.03 20.37
CA GLY A 703 10.92 -27.88 21.29
C GLY A 703 9.96 -26.72 20.95
N LEU A 704 9.27 -26.80 19.80
CA LEU A 704 8.31 -25.79 19.32
C LEU A 704 6.86 -26.13 19.71
N SER A 705 6.52 -27.41 19.78
CA SER A 705 5.17 -27.89 20.11
C SER A 705 5.21 -29.11 21.01
N LYS A 706 4.28 -29.19 21.96
CA LYS A 706 4.18 -30.32 22.92
C LYS A 706 3.64 -31.59 22.26
N SER A 707 2.84 -31.44 21.22
CA SER A 707 2.28 -32.55 20.43
C SER A 707 2.84 -32.53 19.02
N VAL A 708 2.79 -33.69 18.37
CA VAL A 708 3.08 -33.88 16.96
C VAL A 708 1.93 -34.64 16.32
N LYS A 709 1.56 -34.23 15.10
CA LYS A 709 0.55 -34.88 14.29
C LYS A 709 1.22 -35.61 13.13
N LEU A 710 1.00 -36.91 13.03
CA LEU A 710 1.49 -37.75 11.94
C LEU A 710 0.31 -38.14 11.06
N CYS A 711 0.40 -37.93 9.75
CA CYS A 711 -0.62 -38.37 8.81
C CYS A 711 -0.02 -39.34 7.78
N LEU A 712 -0.60 -40.52 7.65
CA LEU A 712 -0.13 -41.60 6.78
C LEU A 712 -1.19 -42.01 5.75
N SER A 713 -0.75 -42.34 4.55
CA SER A 713 -1.55 -42.98 3.50
C SER A 713 -0.61 -43.62 2.46
N ASN A 714 -1.04 -44.70 1.80
CA ASN A 714 -0.18 -45.47 0.90
C ASN A 714 0.29 -44.68 -0.33
N GLU A 715 -0.50 -43.70 -0.78
CA GLU A 715 -0.26 -42.96 -2.03
C GLU A 715 0.34 -41.57 -1.82
N VAL A 716 0.54 -41.13 -0.57
CA VAL A 716 1.11 -39.80 -0.28
C VAL A 716 2.24 -39.82 0.75
N PRO A 717 3.14 -38.83 0.72
CA PRO A 717 4.19 -38.69 1.72
C PRO A 717 3.65 -38.62 3.14
N LEU A 718 4.43 -39.13 4.10
CA LEU A 718 4.17 -38.94 5.51
C LEU A 718 4.23 -37.45 5.85
N LEU A 719 3.15 -36.93 6.42
CA LEU A 719 3.11 -35.58 6.99
C LEU A 719 3.42 -35.64 8.49
N VAL A 720 4.42 -34.88 8.91
CA VAL A 720 4.77 -34.62 10.32
C VAL A 720 4.52 -33.13 10.59
N GLU A 721 3.47 -32.82 11.35
CA GLU A 721 3.07 -31.45 11.66
C GLU A 721 3.30 -31.11 13.15
N TYR A 722 3.97 -29.98 13.37
CA TYR A 722 4.11 -29.32 14.65
C TYR A 722 3.30 -28.02 14.63
N GLN A 723 2.25 -27.95 15.46
CA GLN A 723 1.39 -26.77 15.55
C GLN A 723 2.03 -25.72 16.47
N LEU A 724 2.13 -24.49 15.98
CA LEU A 724 2.67 -23.34 16.68
C LEU A 724 1.54 -22.42 17.18
N ALA A 725 1.87 -21.40 17.98
CA ALA A 725 0.90 -20.42 18.45
C ALA A 725 0.27 -19.63 17.27
N GLY A 726 -1.02 -19.27 17.40
CA GLY A 726 -1.71 -18.39 16.44
C GLY A 726 -1.87 -18.99 15.04
N SER A 727 -2.47 -20.19 14.93
CA SER A 727 -2.69 -20.92 13.66
C SER A 727 -1.45 -21.12 12.79
N SER A 728 -0.25 -20.90 13.34
CA SER A 728 1.03 -21.08 12.67
C SER A 728 1.43 -22.57 12.73
N TYR A 729 2.23 -23.03 11.77
CA TYR A 729 2.65 -24.43 11.71
C TYR A 729 4.05 -24.62 11.14
N LEU A 730 4.65 -25.75 11.48
CA LEU A 730 5.83 -26.30 10.83
C LEU A 730 5.53 -27.75 10.42
N ARG A 731 5.52 -28.01 9.12
CA ARG A 731 5.19 -29.28 8.49
C ARG A 731 6.39 -29.84 7.76
N PHE A 732 6.59 -31.14 7.88
CA PHE A 732 7.56 -31.90 7.11
C PHE A 732 6.84 -33.00 6.34
N TYR A 733 7.21 -33.18 5.08
CA TYR A 733 6.72 -34.27 4.25
C TYR A 733 7.89 -35.19 3.91
N LEU A 734 7.67 -36.50 3.99
CA LEU A 734 8.70 -37.49 3.72
C LEU A 734 8.15 -38.63 2.87
N ALA A 735 8.79 -38.87 1.73
CA ALA A 735 8.44 -40.00 0.87
C ALA A 735 8.76 -41.34 1.55
N PRO A 736 7.90 -42.37 1.39
CA PRO A 736 8.21 -43.71 1.87
C PRO A 736 9.39 -44.31 1.08
N LYS A 737 10.17 -45.18 1.73
CA LYS A 737 11.13 -46.04 1.05
C LYS A 737 10.36 -47.16 0.33
N ILE A 738 10.58 -47.28 -0.97
CA ILE A 738 10.16 -48.45 -1.75
C ILE A 738 11.04 -49.61 -1.28
N GLY A 739 10.42 -50.72 -0.85
CA GLY A 739 11.17 -51.92 -0.45
C GLY A 739 11.77 -52.61 -1.67
N ASP A 740 12.89 -53.32 -1.50
CA ASP A 740 13.53 -54.15 -2.53
C ASP A 740 12.70 -55.42 -2.91
N ASP A 741 11.42 -55.49 -2.51
CA ASP A 741 10.51 -56.62 -2.72
C ASP A 741 9.44 -56.33 -3.78
N GLU A 742 9.76 -55.51 -4.80
CA GLU A 742 9.08 -55.50 -6.11
C GLU A 742 10.05 -55.71 -7.27
#